data_AF-A0A497A5U9-F1
#
_entry.id   AF-A0A497A5U9-F1
#
_cell.length_a   1.000
_cell.length_b   1.000
_cell.length_c   1.000
_cell.angle_alpha   90.00
_cell.angle_beta   90.00
_cell.angle_gamma   90.00
#
_symmetry.space_group_name_H-M   'P 1'
#
loop_
_entity.id
_entity.type
_entity.pdbx_description
1 polymer ?
#
loop_
_entity_poly.entity_id
_entity_poly.type
_entity_poly.pdbx_seq_one_letter_code
_entity_poly.pdbx_strand_id
1 'polypeptide(L)'
;MTRTTHHETRTTKHAPRLTFDVSRLTFDVPRLTLHASRFTFKLPLTAFWLLVGYAFIVVLMTWPSSLHLSHHLIGNNIDDWIFYWNNWWLEQAIVEGHDWFFTPYLFYPQGTSLVAHSNSFLNSLLAFAIKPLVGPVAAYNLVLLFGLWIGAVGMFLLVHDLTYHRPAAFLAGFIFAFAPYHLTQTLAHAHLGSIHWWPFYALFLRRALRRKRALDALCAGLFAALTLWSGLQLAVLLMLWTAAYVGWHTLSRRAPHIQRLYVIGIVGLVALVLSAPVVIPVLRGWREVTDKAVIFDEGMSGQTDLLAYLLPPAYHPLVGSHVLPLYDRFVNNREYMPYLGYAALGLAILSLLPQRKEARFWLLSTGFWIVLAAGSALRLNGTVYPHIPLPYRFIGHLFPISAMRMPDRFNLLVAFSLAVSAGLGAARLTQRRRWLLVPLALLTLAEYLCVPMPMLDPLPNSPFFERMAQDETRYGVVDYPMGYTASQQWLYYQTLHGKPMVEGHISRYTSKTYAFITSQPLLRALYRLAERPRYLPRDDDAPETVPALGPALRSLDAHAVRYVLVHKPYVDAYLQEQFERILPIVPIYEDETLAVYDVRHPLPYSYDGLPFPLTPDVALVRFDVQPPDADTRWRLRLMARLSAPHIGPLPCQVRLEGEDREVLTLPIRLFDTDLPDGEKWQTGDLWVKEMTTSLPADLEPGVYHWTLACGEETRYEATDTLEIYPDGHTVYLRRSTDLIYGDVIRLLGYRWWTTGADLHLTLLWEALEKPTADYKVFVHLLNADGDLVRQYDAMPCDWKCPTGQWQAGERITDQATLSLWGLPAGEYRLVVGIYHPVTLERLPVYEPGSEPYPDAYPILPDAFTISSATVQAQ
;
A
#
# COMPACT_ATOMS: atom_id res chain seq x y z
N MET A 1 -65.90 0.32 69.40
CA MET A 1 -66.07 1.37 70.41
C MET A 1 -65.51 2.69 69.87
N THR A 2 -66.42 3.65 69.64
CA THR A 2 -66.29 5.10 69.89
C THR A 2 -64.93 5.83 69.75
N ARG A 3 -64.76 6.49 68.59
CA ARG A 3 -64.51 7.94 68.33
C ARG A 3 -64.02 8.83 69.50
N THR A 4 -62.93 9.58 69.30
CA THR A 4 -62.90 11.07 69.19
C THR A 4 -61.51 11.64 68.82
N THR A 5 -61.55 12.80 68.16
CA THR A 5 -60.53 13.58 67.43
C THR A 5 -60.00 14.80 68.19
N HIS A 6 -58.88 15.39 67.75
CA HIS A 6 -58.66 16.85 67.77
C HIS A 6 -57.95 17.34 66.49
N HIS A 7 -58.42 18.51 66.02
CA HIS A 7 -58.04 19.25 64.80
C HIS A 7 -56.92 20.26 65.06
N GLU A 8 -56.15 20.63 64.02
CA GLU A 8 -55.81 22.04 63.74
C GLU A 8 -55.41 22.29 62.27
N THR A 9 -55.67 23.52 61.81
CA THR A 9 -55.74 24.04 60.42
C THR A 9 -54.59 25.00 60.06
N ARG A 10 -54.24 25.13 58.77
CA ARG A 10 -53.66 26.37 58.16
C ARG A 10 -53.68 26.28 56.61
N THR A 11 -54.67 26.87 55.93
CA THR A 11 -54.77 28.23 55.31
C THR A 11 -53.74 28.56 54.22
N THR A 12 -54.26 28.74 53.01
CA THR A 12 -53.67 29.36 51.82
C THR A 12 -53.61 30.88 51.95
N LYS A 13 -52.59 31.53 51.35
CA LYS A 13 -52.54 32.99 51.13
C LYS A 13 -52.12 33.31 49.70
N HIS A 14 -53.02 33.97 48.97
CA HIS A 14 -52.73 34.78 47.79
C HIS A 14 -52.23 36.17 48.22
N ALA A 15 -51.28 36.75 47.48
CA ALA A 15 -50.98 38.18 47.41
C ALA A 15 -50.15 38.46 46.12
N PRO A 16 -50.04 39.69 45.60
CA PRO A 16 -50.91 40.25 44.57
C PRO A 16 -50.18 40.55 43.24
N ARG A 17 -50.94 40.69 42.15
CA ARG A 17 -50.48 41.26 40.87
C ARG A 17 -50.47 42.79 40.96
N LEU A 18 -49.33 43.41 40.68
CA LEU A 18 -49.21 44.82 40.31
C LEU A 18 -49.00 44.90 38.80
N THR A 19 -50.01 45.38 38.10
CA THR A 19 -49.96 45.76 36.68
C THR A 19 -49.56 47.22 36.57
N PHE A 20 -48.43 47.49 35.92
CA PHE A 20 -48.17 48.80 35.31
C PHE A 20 -48.36 48.63 33.80
N ASP A 21 -49.30 49.41 33.26
CA ASP A 21 -49.54 49.54 31.83
C ASP A 21 -48.71 50.72 31.33
N VAL A 22 -47.71 50.43 30.47
CA VAL A 22 -47.07 51.46 29.65
C VAL A 22 -46.97 50.90 28.24
N SER A 23 -47.82 51.44 27.38
CA SER A 23 -47.83 51.21 25.95
C SER A 23 -46.66 51.97 25.30
N ARG A 24 -45.69 51.24 24.75
CA ARG A 24 -44.85 51.69 23.61
C ARG A 24 -44.53 50.52 22.69
N LEU A 25 -45.21 50.52 21.54
CA LEU A 25 -44.79 49.82 20.32
C LEU A 25 -43.74 50.68 19.62
N THR A 26 -42.55 50.13 19.35
CA THR A 26 -41.81 50.27 18.08
C THR A 26 -40.64 49.27 18.02
N PHE A 27 -40.29 48.90 16.79
CA PHE A 27 -39.71 47.63 16.33
C PHE A 27 -38.17 47.50 16.31
N ASP A 28 -37.75 46.23 16.29
CA ASP A 28 -36.56 45.59 15.68
C ASP A 28 -35.13 45.92 16.12
N VAL A 29 -34.50 44.97 16.84
CA VAL A 29 -33.44 44.06 16.34
C VAL A 29 -33.43 42.79 17.23
N PRO A 30 -33.58 41.54 16.73
CA PRO A 30 -33.34 40.38 17.57
C PRO A 30 -31.83 40.18 17.76
N ARG A 31 -31.31 40.61 18.91
CA ARG A 31 -30.11 39.99 19.48
C ARG A 31 -30.48 38.55 19.83
N LEU A 32 -30.00 37.61 19.04
CA LEU A 32 -30.08 36.18 19.35
C LEU A 32 -29.13 35.89 20.53
N THR A 33 -29.55 36.20 21.75
CA THR A 33 -28.89 35.66 22.95
C THR A 33 -29.21 34.18 23.05
N LEU A 34 -28.31 33.35 22.51
CA LEU A 34 -28.26 31.91 22.80
C LEU A 34 -28.17 31.74 24.31
N HIS A 35 -29.30 31.45 24.95
CA HIS A 35 -29.30 30.78 26.25
C HIS A 35 -28.68 29.40 26.03
N ALA A 36 -27.37 29.30 26.20
CA ALA A 36 -26.70 28.03 26.38
C ALA A 36 -27.23 27.44 27.69
N SER A 37 -28.33 26.68 27.60
CA SER A 37 -28.72 25.74 28.63
C SER A 37 -27.51 24.84 28.86
N ARG A 38 -26.80 25.02 29.97
CA ARG A 38 -25.80 24.07 30.45
C ARG A 38 -26.53 22.76 30.71
N PHE A 39 -26.64 21.92 29.69
CA PHE A 39 -27.05 20.52 29.82
C PHE A 39 -25.90 19.79 30.53
N THR A 40 -25.85 19.90 31.86
CA THR A 40 -25.01 19.02 32.67
C THR A 40 -25.67 17.65 32.65
N PHE A 41 -25.28 16.78 31.71
CA PHE A 41 -25.55 15.35 31.79
C PHE A 41 -24.84 14.83 33.05
N LYS A 42 -25.57 14.69 34.17
CA LYS A 42 -25.06 13.94 35.31
C LYS A 42 -25.07 12.47 34.95
N LEU A 43 -23.98 11.97 34.35
CA LEU A 43 -23.77 10.53 34.26
C LEU A 43 -23.75 9.96 35.69
N PRO A 44 -24.48 8.87 35.98
CA PRO A 44 -24.36 8.21 37.26
C PRO A 44 -22.90 7.80 37.49
N LEU A 45 -22.37 8.02 38.69
CA LEU A 45 -20.96 7.79 39.03
C LEU A 45 -20.45 6.39 38.61
N THR A 46 -21.32 5.38 38.66
CA THR A 46 -21.00 4.01 38.21
C THR A 46 -20.79 3.88 36.71
N ALA A 47 -21.52 4.67 35.89
CA ALA A 47 -21.34 4.69 34.45
C ALA A 47 -20.04 5.40 34.06
N PHE A 48 -19.68 6.47 34.79
CA PHE A 48 -18.40 7.15 34.63
C PHE A 48 -17.21 6.20 34.87
N TRP A 49 -17.19 5.48 36.00
CA TRP A 49 -16.12 4.53 36.30
C TRP A 49 -16.04 3.35 35.32
N LEU A 50 -17.17 2.91 34.76
CA LEU A 50 -17.20 1.90 33.71
C LEU A 50 -16.51 2.39 32.44
N LEU A 51 -16.84 3.61 31.99
CA LEU A 51 -16.27 4.22 30.80
C LEU A 51 -14.75 4.43 30.95
N VAL A 52 -14.34 5.00 32.09
CA VAL A 52 -12.92 5.21 32.42
C VAL A 52 -12.17 3.89 32.54
N GLY A 53 -12.78 2.88 33.18
CA GLY A 53 -12.17 1.56 33.34
C GLY A 53 -11.88 0.88 32.01
N TYR A 54 -12.82 0.90 31.06
CA TYR A 54 -12.55 0.35 29.72
C TYR A 54 -11.58 1.20 28.91
N ALA A 55 -11.61 2.53 29.02
CA ALA A 55 -10.64 3.38 28.35
C ALA A 55 -9.20 3.05 28.80
N PHE A 56 -9.00 2.86 30.11
CA PHE A 56 -7.71 2.42 30.66
C PHE A 56 -7.28 1.05 30.14
N ILE A 57 -8.22 0.09 30.07
CA ILE A 57 -7.92 -1.24 29.54
C ILE A 57 -7.57 -1.18 28.05
N VAL A 58 -8.25 -0.35 27.25
CA VAL A 58 -7.89 -0.16 25.83
C VAL A 58 -6.45 0.32 25.73
N VAL A 59 -6.07 1.35 26.49
CA VAL A 59 -4.68 1.84 26.53
C VAL A 59 -3.68 0.73 26.90
N LEU A 60 -4.00 -0.09 27.90
CA LEU A 60 -3.14 -1.20 28.33
C LEU A 60 -3.01 -2.28 27.25
N MET A 61 -4.14 -2.68 26.66
CA MET A 61 -4.20 -3.78 25.69
C MET A 61 -3.67 -3.40 24.31
N THR A 62 -3.64 -2.11 23.99
CA THR A 62 -3.09 -1.61 22.73
C THR A 62 -1.73 -0.95 22.90
N TRP A 63 -1.07 -1.12 24.05
CA TRP A 63 0.25 -0.54 24.29
C TRP A 63 1.27 -0.99 23.23
N PRO A 64 2.15 -0.09 22.71
CA PRO A 64 2.37 1.31 23.08
C PRO A 64 1.57 2.32 22.24
N SER A 65 0.48 1.93 21.55
CA SER A 65 -0.19 2.78 20.56
C SER A 65 -0.60 4.16 21.07
N SER A 66 -0.98 4.27 22.34
CA SER A 66 -1.34 5.54 22.98
C SER A 66 -0.21 6.57 22.99
N LEU A 67 1.05 6.15 22.91
CA LEU A 67 2.23 7.05 22.85
C LEU A 67 2.54 7.51 21.41
N HIS A 68 1.99 6.83 20.41
CA HIS A 68 2.40 6.90 19.01
C HIS A 68 1.25 7.23 18.05
N LEU A 69 0.12 7.72 18.58
CA LEU A 69 -1.14 7.90 17.85
C LEU A 69 -1.02 8.79 16.60
N SER A 70 -0.13 9.78 16.60
CA SER A 70 0.03 10.74 15.50
C SER A 70 1.09 10.33 14.46
N HIS A 71 1.94 9.36 14.77
CA HIS A 71 3.13 9.05 13.96
C HIS A 71 3.11 7.65 13.36
N HIS A 72 2.42 6.70 13.99
CA HIS A 72 2.36 5.31 13.53
C HIS A 72 0.91 4.87 13.39
N LEU A 73 0.59 4.11 12.36
CA LEU A 73 -0.73 3.57 12.14
C LEU A 73 -0.91 2.30 12.97
N ILE A 74 -1.99 2.15 13.72
CA ILE A 74 -2.34 0.84 14.31
C ILE A 74 -2.70 -0.08 13.15
N GLY A 75 -1.88 -1.10 12.94
CA GLY A 75 -1.97 -1.93 11.75
C GLY A 75 -0.87 -2.98 11.68
N ASN A 76 -1.07 -4.00 10.85
CA ASN A 76 -0.07 -5.02 10.55
C ASN A 76 -0.15 -5.54 9.10
N ASN A 77 -0.97 -4.91 8.26
CA ASN A 77 -1.30 -5.43 6.95
C ASN A 77 -1.22 -4.32 5.89
N ILE A 78 -0.90 -4.71 4.65
CA ILE A 78 -0.91 -3.79 3.52
C ILE A 78 -2.31 -3.22 3.23
N ASP A 79 -3.37 -3.94 3.60
CA ASP A 79 -4.75 -3.49 3.48
C ASP A 79 -5.08 -2.28 4.38
N ASP A 80 -4.26 -1.98 5.40
CA ASP A 80 -4.44 -0.81 6.25
C ASP A 80 -4.39 0.50 5.44
N TRP A 81 -3.57 0.55 4.39
CA TRP A 81 -3.48 1.71 3.48
C TRP A 81 -4.77 1.94 2.70
N ILE A 82 -5.54 0.88 2.42
CA ILE A 82 -6.86 0.99 1.77
C ILE A 82 -7.85 1.70 2.70
N PHE A 83 -7.88 1.35 3.99
CA PHE A 83 -8.81 1.97 4.94
C PHE A 83 -8.38 3.39 5.31
N TYR A 84 -7.08 3.64 5.36
CA TYR A 84 -6.55 5.00 5.49
C TYR A 84 -6.98 5.87 4.31
N TRP A 85 -6.83 5.35 3.09
CA TRP A 85 -7.28 6.02 1.87
C TRP A 85 -8.80 6.20 1.82
N ASN A 86 -9.60 5.21 2.26
CA ASN A 86 -11.06 5.35 2.31
C ASN A 86 -11.50 6.55 3.17
N ASN A 87 -10.78 6.85 4.26
CA ASN A 87 -11.04 8.05 5.07
C ASN A 87 -10.76 9.33 4.28
N TRP A 88 -9.63 9.36 3.56
CA TRP A 88 -9.26 10.49 2.71
C TRP A 88 -10.22 10.66 1.52
N TRP A 89 -10.60 9.57 0.85
CA TRP A 89 -11.52 9.58 -0.29
C TRP A 89 -12.90 10.12 0.10
N LEU A 90 -13.48 9.66 1.22
CA LEU A 90 -14.78 10.15 1.65
C LEU A 90 -14.74 11.66 1.94
N GLU A 91 -13.64 12.15 2.52
CA GLU A 91 -13.42 13.58 2.69
C GLU A 91 -13.40 14.31 1.34
N GLN A 92 -12.61 13.85 0.37
CA GLN A 92 -12.58 14.47 -0.97
C GLN A 92 -13.96 14.43 -1.64
N ALA A 93 -14.67 13.30 -1.55
CA ALA A 93 -16.01 13.18 -2.12
C ALA A 93 -17.01 14.16 -1.49
N ILE A 94 -16.91 14.42 -0.19
CA ILE A 94 -17.77 15.41 0.50
C ILE A 94 -17.36 16.83 0.13
N VAL A 95 -16.07 17.15 0.16
CA VAL A 95 -15.54 18.51 -0.06
C VAL A 95 -15.74 18.95 -1.51
N GLU A 96 -15.47 18.07 -2.47
CA GLU A 96 -15.59 18.35 -3.90
C GLU A 96 -16.99 18.04 -4.47
N GLY A 97 -17.85 17.36 -3.71
CA GLY A 97 -19.21 17.02 -4.12
C GLY A 97 -19.32 15.84 -5.10
N HIS A 98 -18.43 14.85 -4.99
CA HIS A 98 -18.47 13.63 -5.81
C HIS A 98 -19.46 12.58 -5.29
N ASP A 99 -19.84 11.64 -6.15
CA ASP A 99 -20.52 10.41 -5.73
C ASP A 99 -19.58 9.56 -4.86
N TRP A 100 -20.03 9.18 -3.67
CA TRP A 100 -19.22 8.42 -2.71
C TRP A 100 -18.86 7.02 -3.23
N PHE A 101 -19.64 6.49 -4.17
CA PHE A 101 -19.48 5.18 -4.77
C PHE A 101 -18.77 5.21 -6.13
N PHE A 102 -18.26 6.36 -6.56
CA PHE A 102 -17.47 6.46 -7.78
C PHE A 102 -16.30 7.41 -7.59
N THR A 103 -15.08 6.93 -7.79
CA THR A 103 -13.88 7.76 -7.66
C THR A 103 -13.27 8.08 -9.02
N PRO A 104 -13.04 9.36 -9.34
CA PRO A 104 -12.26 9.76 -10.49
C PRO A 104 -10.75 9.88 -10.16
N TYR A 105 -10.34 9.46 -8.96
CA TYR A 105 -8.95 9.51 -8.50
C TYR A 105 -8.19 8.19 -8.69
N LEU A 106 -8.88 7.07 -8.88
CA LEU A 106 -8.26 5.78 -9.20
C LEU A 106 -8.64 5.35 -10.61
N PHE A 107 -7.73 4.68 -11.31
CA PHE A 107 -7.93 4.27 -12.71
C PHE A 107 -8.24 5.47 -13.63
N TYR A 108 -7.51 6.54 -13.42
CA TYR A 108 -7.54 7.72 -14.28
C TYR A 108 -7.12 7.33 -15.72
N PRO A 109 -7.79 7.86 -16.76
CA PRO A 109 -8.79 8.95 -16.74
C PRO A 109 -10.24 8.50 -16.55
N GLN A 110 -10.57 7.21 -16.71
CA GLN A 110 -11.97 6.76 -16.66
C GLN A 110 -12.60 6.82 -15.27
N GLY A 111 -11.81 6.70 -14.21
CA GLY A 111 -12.33 6.50 -12.86
C GLY A 111 -12.86 5.07 -12.64
N THR A 112 -13.30 4.78 -11.42
CA THR A 112 -13.89 3.46 -11.12
C THR A 112 -15.01 3.53 -10.09
N SER A 113 -15.91 2.56 -10.18
CA SER A 113 -16.92 2.28 -9.16
C SER A 113 -16.26 1.72 -7.89
N LEU A 114 -16.78 2.18 -6.75
CA LEU A 114 -16.48 1.71 -5.40
C LEU A 114 -17.68 0.95 -4.79
N VAL A 115 -18.72 0.63 -5.57
CA VAL A 115 -19.91 -0.08 -5.07
C VAL A 115 -19.55 -1.43 -4.45
N ALA A 116 -18.61 -2.15 -5.06
CA ALA A 116 -18.12 -3.44 -4.55
C ALA A 116 -16.82 -3.32 -3.73
N HIS A 117 -16.35 -2.10 -3.46
CA HIS A 117 -15.16 -1.83 -2.64
C HIS A 117 -15.50 -1.95 -1.14
N SER A 118 -14.51 -2.37 -0.34
CA SER A 118 -14.65 -2.57 1.10
C SER A 118 -14.63 -1.24 1.88
N ASN A 119 -15.73 -0.50 1.79
CA ASN A 119 -15.87 0.80 2.46
C ASN A 119 -16.34 0.68 3.91
N SER A 120 -15.96 1.68 4.74
CA SER A 120 -16.47 1.86 6.10
C SER A 120 -16.91 3.31 6.33
N PHE A 121 -18.01 3.72 5.68
CA PHE A 121 -18.46 5.11 5.67
C PHE A 121 -18.63 5.72 7.07
N LEU A 122 -19.12 4.95 8.04
CA LEU A 122 -19.25 5.46 9.41
C LEU A 122 -17.90 5.77 10.03
N ASN A 123 -16.91 4.88 9.87
CA ASN A 123 -15.58 5.09 10.41
C ASN A 123 -14.89 6.27 9.73
N SER A 124 -15.02 6.38 8.41
CA SER A 124 -14.48 7.49 7.64
C SER A 124 -15.12 8.82 8.02
N LEU A 125 -16.43 8.86 8.27
CA LEU A 125 -17.12 10.06 8.76
C LEU A 125 -16.65 10.46 10.16
N LEU A 126 -16.43 9.50 11.06
CA LEU A 126 -15.89 9.76 12.39
C LEU A 126 -14.45 10.28 12.31
N ALA A 127 -13.61 9.67 11.46
CA ALA A 127 -12.23 10.10 11.24
C ALA A 127 -12.19 11.52 10.67
N PHE A 128 -13.01 11.81 9.65
CA PHE A 128 -13.15 13.16 9.08
C PHE A 128 -13.57 14.19 10.13
N ALA A 129 -14.54 13.86 11.00
CA ALA A 129 -15.02 14.78 12.03
C ALA A 129 -13.97 15.15 13.09
N ILE A 130 -13.05 14.24 13.42
CA ILE A 130 -12.01 14.47 14.45
C ILE A 130 -10.66 14.87 13.85
N LYS A 131 -10.41 14.61 12.56
CA LYS A 131 -9.16 14.94 11.85
C LYS A 131 -8.67 16.38 12.10
N PRO A 132 -9.50 17.43 12.07
CA PRO A 132 -9.02 18.80 12.34
C PRO A 132 -8.46 19.02 13.74
N LEU A 133 -8.79 18.16 14.71
CA LEU A 133 -8.37 18.29 16.11
C LEU A 133 -7.08 17.52 16.42
N VAL A 134 -6.84 16.40 15.72
CA VAL A 134 -5.78 15.44 16.09
C VAL A 134 -4.85 15.08 14.93
N GLY A 135 -5.15 15.50 13.71
CA GLY A 135 -4.45 15.08 12.50
C GLY A 135 -4.96 13.75 11.91
N PRO A 136 -4.59 13.41 10.67
CA PRO A 136 -5.18 12.29 9.95
C PRO A 136 -4.79 10.91 10.51
N VAL A 137 -3.53 10.73 10.92
CA VAL A 137 -3.04 9.45 11.51
C VAL A 137 -3.72 9.17 12.84
N ALA A 138 -3.77 10.17 13.74
CA ALA A 138 -4.45 10.03 15.02
C ALA A 138 -5.96 9.83 14.85
N ALA A 139 -6.59 10.47 13.87
CA ALA A 139 -8.01 10.26 13.59
C ALA A 139 -8.31 8.80 13.21
N TYR A 140 -7.50 8.20 12.32
CA TYR A 140 -7.61 6.77 11.99
C TYR A 140 -7.51 5.90 13.24
N ASN A 141 -6.44 6.08 14.02
CA ASN A 141 -6.16 5.28 15.21
C ASN A 141 -7.26 5.41 16.27
N LEU A 142 -7.73 6.63 16.55
CA LEU A 142 -8.75 6.89 17.56
C LEU A 142 -10.10 6.27 17.20
N VAL A 143 -10.45 6.17 15.91
CA VAL A 143 -11.69 5.48 15.47
C VAL A 143 -11.61 3.98 15.76
N LEU A 144 -10.46 3.33 15.54
CA LEU A 144 -10.27 1.92 15.90
C LEU A 144 -10.37 1.70 17.41
N LEU A 145 -9.68 2.54 18.20
CA LEU A 145 -9.70 2.47 19.66
C LEU A 145 -11.11 2.75 20.23
N PHE A 146 -11.84 3.69 19.61
CA PHE A 146 -13.24 3.97 19.93
C PHE A 146 -14.11 2.74 19.73
N GLY A 147 -13.90 2.00 18.63
CA GLY A 147 -14.60 0.74 18.37
C GLY A 147 -14.40 -0.28 19.51
N LEU A 148 -13.15 -0.52 19.92
CA LEU A 148 -12.84 -1.44 21.03
C LEU A 148 -13.51 -0.98 22.35
N TRP A 149 -13.40 0.32 22.65
CA TRP A 149 -13.96 0.91 23.86
C TRP A 149 -15.48 0.82 23.94
N ILE A 150 -16.18 1.26 22.88
CA ILE A 150 -17.65 1.24 22.83
C ILE A 150 -18.19 -0.18 22.72
N GLY A 151 -17.47 -1.07 22.03
CA GLY A 151 -17.82 -2.49 21.96
C GLY A 151 -17.83 -3.15 23.33
N ALA A 152 -16.81 -2.89 24.16
CA ALA A 152 -16.74 -3.39 25.52
C ALA A 152 -17.94 -2.91 26.37
N VAL A 153 -18.27 -1.62 26.26
CA VAL A 153 -19.42 -1.02 26.96
C VAL A 153 -20.74 -1.63 26.50
N GLY A 154 -20.94 -1.79 25.19
CA GLY A 154 -22.15 -2.42 24.64
C GLY A 154 -22.34 -3.84 25.17
N MET A 155 -21.25 -4.63 25.18
CA MET A 155 -21.28 -6.01 25.68
C MET A 155 -21.53 -6.07 27.19
N PHE A 156 -20.94 -5.15 27.96
CA PHE A 156 -21.27 -4.98 29.37
C PHE A 156 -22.78 -4.76 29.56
N LEU A 157 -23.40 -3.85 28.80
CA LEU A 157 -24.83 -3.57 28.93
C LEU A 157 -25.69 -4.78 28.56
N LEU A 158 -25.32 -5.51 27.49
CA LEU A 158 -26.02 -6.72 27.05
C LEU A 158 -26.01 -7.82 28.12
N VAL A 159 -24.83 -8.13 28.67
CA VAL A 159 -24.65 -9.17 29.68
C VAL A 159 -25.19 -8.74 31.03
N HIS A 160 -25.09 -7.46 31.38
CA HIS A 160 -25.70 -6.92 32.59
C HIS A 160 -27.23 -7.04 32.54
N ASP A 161 -27.87 -6.77 31.40
CA ASP A 161 -29.33 -6.98 31.24
C ASP A 161 -29.70 -8.48 31.33
N LEU A 162 -28.78 -9.40 31.03
CA LEU A 162 -29.00 -10.86 31.17
C LEU A 162 -28.85 -11.35 32.61
N THR A 163 -27.82 -10.86 33.30
CA THR A 163 -27.34 -11.44 34.56
C THR A 163 -27.66 -10.61 35.79
N TYR A 164 -27.84 -9.30 35.61
CA TYR A 164 -27.81 -8.28 36.66
C TYR A 164 -26.50 -8.29 37.49
N HIS A 165 -25.42 -8.88 36.97
CA HIS A 165 -24.15 -9.06 37.66
C HIS A 165 -23.02 -8.22 37.03
N ARG A 166 -22.76 -7.02 37.59
CA ARG A 166 -21.82 -6.03 37.01
C ARG A 166 -20.41 -6.59 36.76
N PRO A 167 -19.77 -7.30 37.69
CA PRO A 167 -18.39 -7.75 37.47
C PRO A 167 -18.26 -8.81 36.35
N ALA A 168 -19.27 -9.66 36.20
CA ALA A 168 -19.31 -10.66 35.13
C ALA A 168 -19.62 -10.03 33.76
N ALA A 169 -20.47 -9.01 33.74
CA ALA A 169 -20.68 -8.17 32.56
C ALA A 169 -19.40 -7.41 32.17
N PHE A 170 -18.60 -6.97 33.16
CA PHE A 170 -17.32 -6.31 32.91
C PHE A 170 -16.33 -7.24 32.20
N LEU A 171 -16.20 -8.47 32.71
CA LEU A 171 -15.37 -9.50 32.08
C LEU A 171 -15.87 -9.86 30.67
N ALA A 172 -17.18 -9.93 30.45
CA ALA A 172 -17.71 -10.20 29.11
C ALA A 172 -17.38 -9.09 28.11
N GLY A 173 -17.44 -7.81 28.55
CA GLY A 173 -17.02 -6.69 27.70
C GLY A 173 -15.53 -6.73 27.35
N PHE A 174 -14.68 -7.13 28.29
CA PHE A 174 -13.26 -7.40 28.03
C PHE A 174 -13.09 -8.51 26.96
N ILE A 175 -13.72 -9.67 27.18
CA ILE A 175 -13.60 -10.82 26.26
C ILE A 175 -14.04 -10.43 24.85
N PHE A 176 -15.13 -9.67 24.71
CA PHE A 176 -15.61 -9.25 23.40
C PHE A 176 -14.67 -8.27 22.69
N ALA A 177 -14.23 -7.22 23.38
CA ALA A 177 -13.38 -6.20 22.78
C ALA A 177 -12.01 -6.74 22.40
N PHE A 178 -11.41 -7.60 23.24
CA PHE A 178 -10.04 -8.07 23.05
C PHE A 178 -9.96 -9.55 22.65
N ALA A 179 -11.05 -10.15 22.18
CA ALA A 179 -10.99 -11.47 21.57
C ALA A 179 -9.93 -11.45 20.46
N PRO A 180 -8.96 -12.37 20.44
CA PRO A 180 -7.85 -12.35 19.49
C PRO A 180 -8.26 -12.19 18.03
N TYR A 181 -9.35 -12.83 17.61
CA TYR A 181 -9.86 -12.69 16.25
C TYR A 181 -10.34 -11.27 15.96
N HIS A 182 -11.05 -10.65 16.91
CA HIS A 182 -11.54 -9.29 16.78
C HIS A 182 -10.37 -8.29 16.75
N LEU A 183 -9.35 -8.49 17.58
CA LEU A 183 -8.16 -7.64 17.61
C LEU A 183 -7.33 -7.76 16.33
N THR A 184 -7.04 -8.98 15.88
CA THR A 184 -6.28 -9.22 14.63
C THR A 184 -7.03 -8.78 13.38
N GLN A 185 -8.36 -8.87 13.36
CA GLN A 185 -9.15 -8.25 12.28
C GLN A 185 -9.16 -6.72 12.36
N THR A 186 -9.13 -6.13 13.56
CA THR A 186 -9.03 -4.67 13.72
C THR A 186 -7.67 -4.14 13.21
N LEU A 187 -6.62 -4.95 13.29
CA LEU A 187 -5.27 -4.64 12.81
C LEU A 187 -5.09 -4.67 11.28
N ALA A 188 -6.02 -5.24 10.53
CA ALA A 188 -5.89 -5.38 9.07
C ALA A 188 -7.10 -4.86 8.30
N HIS A 189 -8.28 -4.93 8.92
CA HIS A 189 -9.55 -4.63 8.30
C HIS A 189 -10.41 -3.77 9.23
N ALA A 190 -10.18 -2.47 9.22
CA ALA A 190 -10.92 -1.50 10.05
C ALA A 190 -12.45 -1.69 9.98
N HIS A 191 -12.97 -2.01 8.79
CA HIS A 191 -14.39 -2.30 8.60
C HIS A 191 -14.86 -3.58 9.30
N LEU A 192 -14.07 -4.67 9.32
CA LEU A 192 -14.42 -5.93 10.00
C LEU A 192 -14.24 -5.85 11.51
N GLY A 193 -13.29 -5.06 12.00
CA GLY A 193 -13.14 -4.73 13.42
C GLY A 193 -14.31 -3.92 13.99
N SER A 194 -15.20 -3.38 13.16
CA SER A 194 -16.27 -2.47 13.59
C SER A 194 -17.54 -3.16 14.09
N ILE A 195 -17.40 -4.23 14.86
CA ILE A 195 -18.52 -5.01 15.42
C ILE A 195 -19.12 -4.41 16.71
N HIS A 196 -18.64 -3.26 17.15
CA HIS A 196 -18.99 -2.61 18.42
C HIS A 196 -20.48 -2.25 18.56
N TRP A 197 -21.23 -2.18 17.45
CA TRP A 197 -22.68 -1.97 17.45
C TRP A 197 -23.50 -3.23 17.76
N TRP A 198 -22.95 -4.43 17.53
CA TRP A 198 -23.67 -5.70 17.67
C TRP A 198 -24.22 -5.96 19.08
N PRO A 199 -23.48 -5.66 20.17
CA PRO A 199 -24.01 -5.85 21.51
C PRO A 199 -25.19 -4.93 21.82
N PHE A 200 -25.16 -3.69 21.35
CA PHE A 200 -26.28 -2.75 21.49
C PHE A 200 -27.49 -3.23 20.68
N TYR A 201 -27.28 -3.64 19.43
CA TYR A 201 -28.32 -4.24 18.60
C TYR A 201 -29.00 -5.42 19.31
N ALA A 202 -28.23 -6.39 19.79
CA ALA A 202 -28.77 -7.58 20.46
C ALA A 202 -29.50 -7.24 21.78
N LEU A 203 -29.02 -6.23 22.51
CA LEU A 203 -29.66 -5.74 23.73
C LEU A 203 -31.05 -5.19 23.43
N PHE A 204 -31.14 -4.28 22.46
CA PHE A 204 -32.39 -3.61 22.09
C PHE A 204 -33.35 -4.54 21.35
N LEU A 205 -32.88 -5.39 20.45
CA LEU A 205 -33.71 -6.40 19.78
C LEU A 205 -34.37 -7.32 20.82
N ARG A 206 -33.59 -7.79 21.80
CA ARG A 206 -34.11 -8.62 22.88
C ARG A 206 -35.14 -7.89 23.74
N ARG A 207 -34.87 -6.63 24.10
CA ARG A 207 -35.82 -5.81 24.87
C ARG A 207 -37.10 -5.56 24.09
N ALA A 208 -37.02 -5.27 22.80
CA ALA A 208 -38.18 -5.10 21.93
C ALA A 208 -39.05 -6.38 21.88
N LEU A 209 -38.43 -7.54 21.67
CA LEU A 209 -39.11 -8.83 21.63
C LEU A 209 -39.73 -9.24 22.98
N ARG A 210 -39.20 -8.77 24.12
CA ARG A 210 -39.72 -9.10 25.46
C ARG A 210 -40.68 -8.08 26.05
N ARG A 211 -40.28 -6.81 26.05
CA ARG A 211 -40.96 -5.69 26.70
C ARG A 211 -41.97 -5.01 25.77
N LYS A 212 -41.97 -5.36 24.47
CA LYS A 212 -42.96 -4.90 23.48
C LYS A 212 -42.95 -3.37 23.28
N ARG A 213 -41.79 -2.73 23.48
CA ARG A 213 -41.64 -1.27 23.32
C ARG A 213 -41.13 -0.94 21.92
N ALA A 214 -41.83 -0.04 21.23
CA ALA A 214 -41.42 0.43 19.90
C ALA A 214 -40.05 1.11 19.94
N LEU A 215 -39.74 1.88 20.99
CA LEU A 215 -38.43 2.54 21.14
C LEU A 215 -37.26 1.55 21.12
N ASP A 216 -37.41 0.38 21.77
CA ASP A 216 -36.37 -0.66 21.73
C ASP A 216 -36.22 -1.22 20.29
N ALA A 217 -37.30 -1.33 19.52
CA ALA A 217 -37.23 -1.74 18.12
C ALA A 217 -36.59 -0.67 17.23
N LEU A 218 -36.88 0.62 17.47
CA LEU A 218 -36.23 1.74 16.78
C LEU A 218 -34.72 1.77 17.07
N CYS A 219 -34.31 1.61 18.33
CA CYS A 219 -32.89 1.54 18.70
C CYS A 219 -32.20 0.33 18.06
N ALA A 220 -32.85 -0.84 18.02
CA ALA A 220 -32.30 -1.99 17.30
C ALA A 220 -32.15 -1.71 15.79
N GLY A 221 -33.15 -1.07 15.16
CA GLY A 221 -33.04 -0.62 13.76
C GLY A 221 -31.88 0.36 13.52
N LEU A 222 -31.66 1.30 14.45
CA LEU A 222 -30.52 2.22 14.41
C LEU A 222 -29.18 1.49 14.47
N PHE A 223 -28.97 0.59 15.43
CA PHE A 223 -27.69 -0.15 15.53
C PHE A 223 -27.49 -1.13 14.36
N ALA A 224 -28.56 -1.65 13.77
CA ALA A 224 -28.48 -2.40 12.52
C ALA A 224 -28.03 -1.51 11.34
N ALA A 225 -28.56 -0.29 11.25
CA ALA A 225 -28.11 0.70 10.26
C ALA A 225 -26.64 1.06 10.48
N LEU A 226 -26.23 1.40 11.71
CA LEU A 226 -24.84 1.72 12.04
C LEU A 226 -23.89 0.56 11.68
N THR A 227 -24.31 -0.68 11.91
CA THR A 227 -23.55 -1.87 11.47
C THR A 227 -23.38 -1.91 9.95
N LEU A 228 -24.43 -1.60 9.19
CA LEU A 228 -24.38 -1.56 7.72
C LEU A 228 -23.47 -0.45 7.21
N TRP A 229 -23.55 0.74 7.81
CA TRP A 229 -22.67 1.87 7.51
C TRP A 229 -21.20 1.62 7.89
N SER A 230 -20.94 0.77 8.89
CA SER A 230 -19.58 0.28 9.21
C SER A 230 -19.07 -0.75 8.21
N GLY A 231 -19.95 -1.56 7.62
CA GLY A 231 -19.59 -2.49 6.55
C GLY A 231 -20.73 -3.43 6.12
N LEU A 232 -20.89 -3.61 4.81
CA LEU A 232 -21.92 -4.49 4.24
C LEU A 232 -21.78 -5.95 4.70
N GLN A 233 -20.55 -6.44 4.82
CA GLN A 233 -20.27 -7.80 5.31
C GLN A 233 -20.72 -7.99 6.77
N LEU A 234 -20.51 -6.97 7.62
CA LEU A 234 -20.98 -7.00 9.00
C LEU A 234 -22.51 -7.02 9.09
N ALA A 235 -23.20 -6.31 8.19
CA ALA A 235 -24.67 -6.38 8.10
C ALA A 235 -25.16 -7.78 7.71
N VAL A 236 -24.48 -8.46 6.79
CA VAL A 236 -24.79 -9.86 6.43
C VAL A 236 -24.62 -10.77 7.64
N LEU A 237 -23.49 -10.69 8.35
CA LEU A 237 -23.25 -11.48 9.57
C LEU A 237 -24.30 -11.20 10.65
N LEU A 238 -24.64 -9.94 10.89
CA LEU A 238 -25.66 -9.55 11.85
C LEU A 238 -27.06 -10.05 11.45
N MET A 239 -27.39 -10.03 10.16
CA MET A 239 -28.64 -10.57 9.63
C MET A 239 -28.73 -12.10 9.85
N LEU A 240 -27.65 -12.84 9.56
CA LEU A 240 -27.58 -14.29 9.81
C LEU A 240 -27.72 -14.61 11.31
N TRP A 241 -27.05 -13.83 12.17
CA TRP A 241 -27.23 -13.94 13.62
C TRP A 241 -28.65 -13.63 14.07
N THR A 242 -29.26 -12.60 13.49
CA THR A 242 -30.65 -12.21 13.78
C THR A 242 -31.62 -13.33 13.41
N ALA A 243 -31.44 -13.96 12.25
CA ALA A 243 -32.25 -15.10 11.81
C ALA A 243 -32.15 -16.27 12.80
N ALA A 244 -30.93 -16.62 13.23
CA ALA A 244 -30.70 -17.66 14.24
C ALA A 244 -31.36 -17.31 15.59
N TYR A 245 -31.21 -16.06 16.05
CA TYR A 245 -31.78 -15.59 17.31
C TYR A 245 -33.31 -15.58 17.30
N VAL A 246 -33.92 -15.03 16.25
CA VAL A 246 -35.38 -14.97 16.08
C VAL A 246 -35.97 -16.38 15.92
N GLY A 247 -35.31 -17.24 15.15
CA GLY A 247 -35.70 -18.65 15.00
C GLY A 247 -35.70 -19.37 16.34
N TRP A 248 -34.60 -19.27 17.11
CA TRP A 248 -34.53 -19.82 18.46
C TRP A 248 -35.59 -19.23 19.39
N HIS A 249 -35.78 -17.90 19.36
CA HIS A 249 -36.77 -17.22 20.20
C HIS A 249 -38.19 -17.70 19.89
N THR A 250 -38.48 -17.95 18.62
CA THR A 250 -39.77 -18.47 18.14
C THR A 250 -40.01 -19.91 18.60
N LEU A 251 -39.01 -20.78 18.48
CA LEU A 251 -39.09 -22.17 18.93
C LEU A 251 -39.14 -22.29 20.46
N SER A 252 -38.45 -21.41 21.17
CA SER A 252 -38.27 -21.51 22.63
C SER A 252 -39.40 -20.87 23.44
N ARG A 253 -40.19 -19.97 22.85
CA ARG A 253 -41.25 -19.20 23.53
C ARG A 253 -42.55 -19.19 22.72
N ARG A 254 -43.67 -19.49 23.38
CA ARG A 254 -45.04 -19.37 22.85
C ARG A 254 -45.51 -17.91 22.73
N ALA A 255 -44.70 -17.02 22.14
CA ALA A 255 -45.18 -15.68 21.79
C ALA A 255 -46.02 -15.72 20.49
N PRO A 256 -47.00 -14.83 20.29
CA PRO A 256 -47.79 -14.77 19.07
C PRO A 256 -46.93 -14.34 17.86
N HIS A 257 -47.12 -15.01 16.71
CA HIS A 257 -46.32 -14.79 15.49
C HIS A 257 -46.36 -13.35 14.97
N ILE A 258 -47.54 -12.72 15.00
CA ILE A 258 -47.78 -11.36 14.47
C ILE A 258 -46.92 -10.31 15.18
N GLN A 259 -46.77 -10.40 16.51
CA GLN A 259 -46.03 -9.40 17.27
C GLN A 259 -44.52 -9.43 16.99
N ARG A 260 -43.96 -10.63 16.73
CA ARG A 260 -42.56 -10.77 16.32
C ARG A 260 -42.34 -10.17 14.94
N LEU A 261 -43.25 -10.47 14.00
CA LEU A 261 -43.21 -9.89 12.66
C LEU A 261 -43.29 -8.36 12.72
N TYR A 262 -44.09 -7.79 13.63
CA TYR A 262 -44.13 -6.34 13.84
C TYR A 262 -42.80 -5.77 14.34
N VAL A 263 -42.18 -6.38 15.36
CA VAL A 263 -40.87 -5.91 15.87
C VAL A 263 -39.79 -6.01 14.79
N ILE A 264 -39.70 -7.14 14.10
CA ILE A 264 -38.73 -7.35 13.02
C ILE A 264 -39.01 -6.42 11.85
N GLY A 265 -40.29 -6.18 11.53
CA GLY A 265 -40.71 -5.22 10.53
C GLY A 265 -40.28 -3.79 10.86
N ILE A 266 -40.43 -3.33 12.12
CA ILE A 266 -39.91 -2.03 12.54
C ILE A 266 -38.39 -1.99 12.44
N VAL A 267 -37.69 -2.99 12.98
CA VAL A 267 -36.22 -3.04 12.95
C VAL A 267 -35.71 -2.98 11.52
N GLY A 268 -36.27 -3.81 10.63
CA GLY A 268 -35.91 -3.86 9.22
C GLY A 268 -36.25 -2.56 8.48
N LEU A 269 -37.42 -1.97 8.74
CA LEU A 269 -37.82 -0.71 8.12
C LEU A 269 -36.90 0.45 8.54
N VAL A 270 -36.61 0.58 9.84
CA VAL A 270 -35.71 1.63 10.34
C VAL A 270 -34.30 1.42 9.78
N ALA A 271 -33.80 0.18 9.80
CA ALA A 271 -32.49 -0.12 9.24
C ALA A 271 -32.42 0.23 7.75
N LEU A 272 -33.46 -0.11 6.98
CA LEU A 272 -33.55 0.18 5.55
C LEU A 272 -33.63 1.68 5.27
N VAL A 273 -34.48 2.42 5.98
CA VAL A 273 -34.65 3.87 5.79
C VAL A 273 -33.35 4.62 6.12
N LEU A 274 -32.72 4.30 7.26
CA LEU A 274 -31.46 4.94 7.67
C LEU A 274 -30.27 4.51 6.79
N SER A 275 -30.37 3.35 6.12
CA SER A 275 -29.32 2.84 5.23
C SER A 275 -29.62 3.09 3.75
N ALA A 276 -30.72 3.76 3.41
CA ALA A 276 -31.12 4.02 2.03
C ALA A 276 -30.01 4.68 1.19
N PRO A 277 -29.22 5.66 1.71
CA PRO A 277 -28.11 6.25 0.95
C PRO A 277 -27.01 5.26 0.55
N VAL A 278 -26.83 4.16 1.30
CA VAL A 278 -25.84 3.12 1.01
C VAL A 278 -26.45 1.98 0.19
N VAL A 279 -27.66 1.56 0.55
CA VAL A 279 -28.33 0.42 -0.07
C VAL A 279 -28.77 0.73 -1.51
N ILE A 280 -29.27 1.94 -1.80
CA ILE A 280 -29.76 2.28 -3.13
C ILE A 280 -28.65 2.23 -4.20
N PRO A 281 -27.46 2.85 -4.00
CA PRO A 281 -26.35 2.72 -4.95
C PRO A 281 -25.91 1.27 -5.14
N VAL A 282 -25.81 0.49 -4.06
CA VAL A 282 -25.47 -0.94 -4.10
C VAL A 282 -26.48 -1.75 -4.91
N LEU A 283 -27.78 -1.47 -4.78
CA LEU A 283 -28.83 -2.12 -5.58
C LEU A 283 -28.79 -1.71 -7.05
N ARG A 284 -28.40 -0.47 -7.37
CA ARG A 284 -28.22 0.00 -8.76
C ARG A 284 -27.00 -0.64 -9.42
N GLY A 285 -25.89 -0.75 -8.68
CA GLY A 285 -24.66 -1.42 -9.09
C GLY A 285 -24.64 -2.92 -8.79
N TRP A 286 -25.81 -3.55 -8.60
CA TRP A 286 -25.92 -4.94 -8.12
C TRP A 286 -25.12 -5.93 -8.96
N ARG A 287 -25.07 -5.73 -10.27
CA ARG A 287 -24.29 -6.58 -11.18
C ARG A 287 -22.81 -6.61 -10.80
N GLU A 288 -22.20 -5.49 -10.42
CA GLU A 288 -20.79 -5.45 -9.98
C GLU A 288 -20.58 -6.21 -8.65
N VAL A 289 -21.61 -6.28 -7.81
CA VAL A 289 -21.61 -6.99 -6.53
C VAL A 289 -21.84 -8.50 -6.72
N THR A 290 -22.59 -8.91 -7.74
CA THR A 290 -22.92 -10.32 -8.00
C THR A 290 -22.09 -10.98 -9.08
N ASP A 291 -21.56 -10.21 -10.02
CA ASP A 291 -20.71 -10.72 -11.09
C ASP A 291 -19.45 -11.29 -10.45
N LYS A 292 -19.32 -12.60 -10.62
CA LYS A 292 -18.18 -13.36 -10.13
C LYS A 292 -17.03 -13.04 -11.07
N ALA A 293 -16.19 -12.08 -10.72
CA ALA A 293 -14.85 -11.99 -11.28
C ALA A 293 -14.07 -13.25 -10.83
N VAL A 294 -14.35 -14.35 -11.55
CA VAL A 294 -13.80 -15.72 -11.47
C VAL A 294 -13.96 -16.45 -10.11
N ILE A 295 -14.43 -17.70 -10.21
CA ILE A 295 -14.65 -18.64 -9.10
C ILE A 295 -13.29 -19.15 -8.63
N PHE A 296 -12.66 -18.47 -7.67
CA PHE A 296 -11.60 -19.09 -6.87
C PHE A 296 -12.25 -19.82 -5.69
N ASP A 297 -11.75 -21.01 -5.31
CA ASP A 297 -12.26 -21.79 -4.17
C ASP A 297 -11.79 -21.20 -2.83
N GLU A 298 -12.16 -19.94 -2.60
CA GLU A 298 -11.90 -19.21 -1.36
C GLU A 298 -12.60 -19.82 -0.15
N GLY A 299 -13.60 -20.67 -0.41
CA GLY A 299 -14.24 -21.50 0.61
C GLY A 299 -13.27 -22.50 1.25
N MET A 300 -12.30 -23.04 0.50
CA MET A 300 -11.25 -23.91 1.02
C MET A 300 -10.00 -23.15 1.48
N SER A 301 -9.58 -22.06 0.82
CA SER A 301 -8.38 -21.33 1.23
C SER A 301 -8.62 -20.46 2.48
N GLY A 302 -9.75 -19.76 2.56
CA GLY A 302 -10.14 -18.84 3.63
C GLY A 302 -10.87 -19.46 4.82
N GLN A 303 -10.67 -20.75 5.09
CA GLN A 303 -11.30 -21.45 6.21
C GLN A 303 -10.43 -21.52 7.47
N THR A 304 -11.10 -21.61 8.61
CA THR A 304 -10.45 -21.68 9.93
C THR A 304 -9.86 -23.06 10.17
N ASP A 305 -8.59 -23.11 10.53
CA ASP A 305 -7.96 -24.31 11.08
C ASP A 305 -8.48 -24.57 12.50
N LEU A 306 -8.96 -25.79 12.78
CA LEU A 306 -9.51 -26.10 14.09
C LEU A 306 -8.48 -26.01 15.23
N LEU A 307 -7.20 -26.24 14.94
CA LEU A 307 -6.13 -26.10 15.94
C LEU A 307 -5.96 -24.63 16.36
N ALA A 308 -6.24 -23.68 15.46
CA ALA A 308 -6.06 -22.25 15.71
C ALA A 308 -6.97 -21.71 16.83
N TYR A 309 -8.10 -22.36 17.13
CA TYR A 309 -8.95 -21.99 18.27
C TYR A 309 -8.29 -22.23 19.64
N LEU A 310 -7.27 -23.09 19.69
CA LEU A 310 -6.61 -23.52 20.92
C LEU A 310 -5.20 -22.93 21.09
N LEU A 311 -4.66 -22.26 20.07
CA LEU A 311 -3.33 -21.68 20.10
C LEU A 311 -3.39 -20.21 20.51
N PRO A 312 -2.68 -19.77 21.56
CA PRO A 312 -2.54 -18.35 21.89
C PRO A 312 -2.08 -17.51 20.67
N PRO A 313 -2.33 -16.20 20.64
CA PRO A 313 -1.92 -15.35 19.51
C PRO A 313 -0.40 -15.35 19.33
N ALA A 314 0.10 -15.30 18.09
CA ALA A 314 1.53 -15.20 17.83
C ALA A 314 2.13 -13.86 18.35
N TYR A 315 1.29 -12.84 18.53
CA TYR A 315 1.65 -11.56 19.17
C TYR A 315 1.72 -11.62 20.70
N HIS A 316 1.45 -12.76 21.32
CA HIS A 316 1.51 -12.87 22.77
C HIS A 316 2.97 -12.78 23.26
N PRO A 317 3.32 -11.87 24.19
CA PRO A 317 4.72 -11.58 24.54
C PRO A 317 5.49 -12.77 25.13
N LEU A 318 4.83 -13.63 25.90
CA LEU A 318 5.48 -14.78 26.57
C LEU A 318 5.49 -16.08 25.77
N VAL A 319 4.46 -16.35 24.96
CA VAL A 319 4.29 -17.66 24.29
C VAL A 319 4.22 -17.56 22.77
N GLY A 320 4.16 -16.35 22.21
CA GLY A 320 4.00 -16.10 20.78
C GLY A 320 5.09 -16.75 19.92
N SER A 321 6.35 -16.58 20.31
CA SER A 321 7.50 -17.18 19.60
C SER A 321 7.49 -18.71 19.58
N HIS A 322 6.90 -19.35 20.60
CA HIS A 322 6.79 -20.81 20.68
C HIS A 322 5.67 -21.37 19.80
N VAL A 323 4.62 -20.59 19.55
CA VAL A 323 3.47 -21.01 18.72
C VAL A 323 3.59 -20.55 17.27
N LEU A 324 4.48 -19.58 16.96
CA LEU A 324 4.69 -19.07 15.61
C LEU A 324 4.97 -20.18 14.56
N PRO A 325 5.83 -21.19 14.83
CA PRO A 325 6.04 -22.29 13.88
C PRO A 325 4.80 -23.16 13.60
N LEU A 326 3.79 -23.11 14.46
CA LEU A 326 2.48 -23.75 14.22
C LEU A 326 1.60 -22.85 13.34
N TYR A 327 1.61 -21.54 13.58
CA TYR A 327 0.90 -20.56 12.74
C TYR A 327 1.43 -20.50 11.31
N ASP A 328 2.73 -20.71 11.08
CA ASP A 328 3.34 -20.78 9.75
C ASP A 328 2.77 -21.92 8.87
N ARG A 329 2.14 -22.92 9.49
CA ARG A 329 1.44 -24.01 8.79
C ARG A 329 0.04 -23.61 8.33
N PHE A 330 -0.51 -22.54 8.90
CA PHE A 330 -1.85 -22.07 8.57
C PHE A 330 -1.81 -21.10 7.39
N VAL A 331 -2.93 -21.04 6.67
CA VAL A 331 -3.08 -20.10 5.56
C VAL A 331 -3.58 -18.76 6.10
N ASN A 332 -4.89 -18.66 6.40
CA ASN A 332 -5.50 -17.40 6.84
C ASN A 332 -5.24 -17.10 8.32
N ASN A 333 -5.22 -18.14 9.16
CA ASN A 333 -5.15 -17.96 10.62
C ASN A 333 -3.77 -17.55 11.13
N ARG A 334 -2.73 -17.54 10.28
CA ARG A 334 -1.43 -16.95 10.59
C ARG A 334 -1.53 -15.43 10.81
N GLU A 335 -2.46 -14.78 10.11
CA GLU A 335 -2.75 -13.35 10.19
C GLU A 335 -3.97 -13.09 11.11
N TYR A 336 -5.03 -13.89 11.00
CA TYR A 336 -6.29 -13.71 11.74
C TYR A 336 -6.52 -14.83 12.75
N MET A 337 -6.10 -14.58 13.99
CA MET A 337 -5.93 -15.61 15.02
C MET A 337 -7.23 -15.84 15.81
N PRO A 338 -7.94 -16.97 15.65
CA PRO A 338 -9.26 -17.19 16.22
C PRO A 338 -9.23 -17.75 17.65
N TYR A 339 -8.12 -17.57 18.38
CA TYR A 339 -7.93 -18.13 19.71
C TYR A 339 -9.09 -17.79 20.66
N LEU A 340 -9.68 -18.80 21.29
CA LEU A 340 -10.86 -18.62 22.14
C LEU A 340 -10.51 -18.23 23.57
N GLY A 341 -9.32 -18.56 24.07
CA GLY A 341 -8.98 -18.47 25.49
C GLY A 341 -9.57 -19.63 26.30
N TYR A 342 -8.74 -20.32 27.07
CA TYR A 342 -9.22 -21.43 27.89
C TYR A 342 -10.12 -20.94 29.03
N ALA A 343 -9.84 -19.76 29.60
CA ALA A 343 -10.69 -19.15 30.63
C ALA A 343 -12.07 -18.81 30.09
N ALA A 344 -12.15 -18.16 28.93
CA ALA A 344 -13.42 -17.78 28.29
C ALA A 344 -14.21 -19.03 27.86
N LEU A 345 -13.56 -20.03 27.29
CA LEU A 345 -14.19 -21.30 26.90
C LEU A 345 -14.73 -22.07 28.12
N GLY A 346 -13.93 -22.19 29.19
CA GLY A 346 -14.35 -22.83 30.43
C GLY A 346 -15.57 -22.15 31.06
N LEU A 347 -15.57 -20.81 31.09
CA LEU A 347 -16.72 -20.03 31.55
C LEU A 347 -17.95 -20.23 30.64
N ALA A 348 -17.77 -20.25 29.33
CA ALA A 348 -18.85 -20.50 28.39
C ALA A 348 -19.51 -21.88 28.61
N ILE A 349 -18.71 -22.93 28.85
CA ILE A 349 -19.21 -24.28 29.16
C ILE A 349 -19.96 -24.28 30.51
N LEU A 350 -19.44 -23.60 31.53
CA LEU A 350 -20.09 -23.49 32.85
C LEU A 350 -21.49 -22.82 32.80
N SER A 351 -21.80 -22.09 31.73
CA SER A 351 -23.13 -21.52 31.51
C SER A 351 -24.24 -22.59 31.33
N LEU A 352 -23.89 -23.85 31.04
CA LEU A 352 -24.83 -24.96 30.79
C LEU A 352 -25.51 -25.54 32.03
N LEU A 353 -24.89 -25.46 33.20
CA LEU A 353 -25.36 -26.15 34.41
C LEU A 353 -26.16 -25.19 35.31
N PRO A 354 -27.38 -25.53 35.78
CA PRO A 354 -28.62 -25.68 35.04
C PRO A 354 -29.44 -24.36 34.87
N GLN A 355 -30.02 -24.25 33.66
CA GLN A 355 -31.33 -23.64 33.30
C GLN A 355 -31.51 -22.11 33.22
N ARG A 356 -30.92 -21.50 32.18
CA ARG A 356 -31.66 -20.50 31.38
C ARG A 356 -31.69 -20.93 29.93
N LYS A 357 -32.88 -21.03 29.33
CA LYS A 357 -33.06 -21.25 27.87
C LYS A 357 -32.21 -20.27 27.03
N GLU A 358 -31.91 -19.12 27.61
CA GLU A 358 -31.06 -18.08 27.01
C GLU A 358 -29.57 -18.44 27.00
N ALA A 359 -29.05 -19.10 28.04
CA ALA A 359 -27.65 -19.55 28.04
C ALA A 359 -27.40 -20.63 26.99
N ARG A 360 -28.40 -21.51 26.76
CA ARG A 360 -28.34 -22.52 25.70
C ARG A 360 -28.21 -21.91 24.31
N PHE A 361 -28.96 -20.84 24.02
CA PHE A 361 -28.85 -20.16 22.72
C PHE A 361 -27.43 -19.69 22.47
N TRP A 362 -26.85 -18.93 23.41
CA TRP A 362 -25.55 -18.32 23.20
C TRP A 362 -24.44 -19.35 23.01
N LEU A 363 -24.44 -20.44 23.79
CA LEU A 363 -23.44 -21.49 23.61
C LEU A 363 -23.64 -22.29 22.32
N LEU A 364 -24.88 -22.66 21.99
CA LEU A 364 -25.18 -23.34 20.72
C LEU A 364 -24.84 -22.44 19.53
N SER A 365 -25.08 -21.13 19.67
CA SER A 365 -24.68 -20.14 18.67
C SER A 365 -23.16 -20.10 18.52
N THR A 366 -22.37 -20.11 19.60
CA THR A 366 -20.90 -20.20 19.53
C THR A 366 -20.47 -21.43 18.74
N GLY A 367 -20.99 -22.62 19.07
CA GLY A 367 -20.65 -23.85 18.35
C GLY A 367 -21.09 -23.84 16.89
N PHE A 368 -22.27 -23.29 16.59
CA PHE A 368 -22.77 -23.18 15.22
C PHE A 368 -21.86 -22.31 14.34
N TRP A 369 -21.42 -21.15 14.85
CA TRP A 369 -20.53 -20.28 14.11
C TRP A 369 -19.12 -20.86 13.95
N ILE A 370 -18.61 -21.62 14.93
CA ILE A 370 -17.33 -22.36 14.80
C ILE A 370 -17.40 -23.33 13.61
N VAL A 371 -18.50 -24.07 13.49
CA VAL A 371 -18.69 -25.06 12.43
C VAL A 371 -18.78 -24.40 11.05
N LEU A 372 -19.39 -23.22 10.94
CA LEU A 372 -19.40 -22.45 9.68
C LEU A 372 -18.05 -21.81 9.37
N ALA A 373 -17.34 -21.32 10.38
CA ALA A 373 -16.01 -20.72 10.23
C ALA A 373 -14.95 -21.73 9.80
N ALA A 374 -15.14 -23.01 10.14
CA ALA A 374 -14.28 -24.11 9.72
C ALA A 374 -14.34 -24.42 8.21
N GLY A 375 -15.25 -23.77 7.45
CA GLY A 375 -15.26 -23.78 5.98
C GLY A 375 -15.87 -25.01 5.35
N SER A 376 -15.53 -25.28 4.08
CA SER A 376 -16.18 -26.31 3.26
C SER A 376 -15.66 -27.73 3.54
N ALA A 377 -14.45 -27.85 4.09
CA ALA A 377 -13.83 -29.12 4.45
C ALA A 377 -13.06 -29.00 5.75
N LEU A 378 -12.91 -30.09 6.50
CA LEU A 378 -12.12 -30.11 7.72
C LEU A 378 -10.68 -29.66 7.44
N ARG A 379 -10.17 -28.70 8.22
CA ARG A 379 -8.75 -28.32 8.24
C ARG A 379 -8.21 -28.43 9.66
N LEU A 380 -7.06 -29.10 9.80
CA LEU A 380 -6.39 -29.32 11.07
C LEU A 380 -4.87 -29.29 10.88
N ASN A 381 -4.18 -28.45 11.66
CA ASN A 381 -2.72 -28.32 11.67
C ASN A 381 -2.12 -28.04 10.27
N GLY A 382 -2.76 -27.18 9.48
CA GLY A 382 -2.38 -26.81 8.11
C GLY A 382 -2.91 -27.75 7.02
N THR A 383 -3.32 -28.97 7.39
CA THR A 383 -3.78 -29.99 6.43
C THR A 383 -5.28 -29.89 6.20
N VAL A 384 -5.68 -29.83 4.92
CA VAL A 384 -7.09 -29.93 4.50
C VAL A 384 -7.46 -31.39 4.28
N TYR A 385 -8.65 -31.79 4.73
CA TYR A 385 -9.23 -33.13 4.53
C TYR A 385 -10.50 -33.00 3.65
N PRO A 386 -10.37 -32.95 2.31
CA PRO A 386 -11.48 -32.62 1.39
C PRO A 386 -12.66 -33.61 1.43
N HIS A 387 -12.39 -34.85 1.88
CA HIS A 387 -13.37 -35.92 2.00
C HIS A 387 -14.28 -35.80 3.23
N ILE A 388 -13.99 -34.89 4.16
CA ILE A 388 -14.82 -34.61 5.32
C ILE A 388 -15.53 -33.27 5.08
N PRO A 389 -16.72 -33.29 4.44
CA PRO A 389 -17.45 -32.06 4.14
C PRO A 389 -18.01 -31.45 5.43
N LEU A 390 -17.92 -30.13 5.52
CA LEU A 390 -18.52 -29.35 6.61
C LEU A 390 -19.73 -28.54 6.10
N PRO A 391 -20.63 -28.06 6.97
CA PRO A 391 -21.89 -27.43 6.57
C PRO A 391 -21.74 -26.24 5.60
N TYR A 392 -20.66 -25.45 5.69
CA TYR A 392 -20.43 -24.34 4.78
C TYR A 392 -20.33 -24.77 3.31
N ARG A 393 -19.89 -26.01 3.02
CA ARG A 393 -19.86 -26.56 1.65
C ARG A 393 -21.21 -26.47 0.94
N PHE A 394 -22.30 -26.64 1.69
CA PHE A 394 -23.66 -26.70 1.16
C PHE A 394 -24.35 -25.33 1.11
N ILE A 395 -23.85 -24.34 1.86
CA ILE A 395 -24.52 -23.03 1.98
C ILE A 395 -23.65 -21.86 1.52
N GLY A 396 -22.34 -22.04 1.39
CA GLY A 396 -21.38 -20.96 1.07
C GLY A 396 -21.59 -20.33 -0.30
N HIS A 397 -22.23 -21.05 -1.23
CA HIS A 397 -22.57 -20.53 -2.55
C HIS A 397 -23.88 -19.74 -2.58
N LEU A 398 -24.71 -19.84 -1.54
CA LEU A 398 -26.01 -19.18 -1.46
C LEU A 398 -25.82 -17.70 -1.14
N PHE A 399 -26.47 -16.82 -1.91
CA PHE A 399 -26.54 -15.41 -1.54
C PHE A 399 -27.43 -15.24 -0.28
N PRO A 400 -27.05 -14.42 0.72
CA PRO A 400 -25.90 -13.51 0.76
C PRO A 400 -24.60 -14.08 1.35
N ILE A 401 -24.56 -15.36 1.73
CA ILE A 401 -23.37 -15.98 2.33
C ILE A 401 -22.18 -15.92 1.36
N SER A 402 -22.43 -16.16 0.06
CA SER A 402 -21.41 -16.09 -0.99
C SER A 402 -20.74 -14.72 -1.13
N ALA A 403 -21.40 -13.62 -0.72
CA ALA A 403 -20.81 -12.30 -0.72
C ALA A 403 -19.70 -12.14 0.33
N MET A 404 -19.67 -12.98 1.37
CA MET A 404 -18.63 -12.96 2.40
C MET A 404 -17.33 -13.60 1.95
N ARG A 405 -17.33 -14.42 0.88
CA ARG A 405 -16.16 -15.09 0.26
C ARG A 405 -15.41 -16.07 1.18
N MET A 406 -14.93 -15.60 2.32
CA MET A 406 -14.11 -16.31 3.28
C MET A 406 -14.95 -16.77 4.50
N PRO A 407 -15.04 -18.08 4.77
CA PRO A 407 -15.79 -18.59 5.91
C PRO A 407 -15.22 -18.17 7.27
N ASP A 408 -13.91 -17.95 7.40
CA ASP A 408 -13.30 -17.57 8.69
C ASP A 408 -13.94 -16.32 9.33
N ARG A 409 -14.53 -15.42 8.54
CA ARG A 409 -15.24 -14.22 9.02
C ARG A 409 -16.38 -14.51 10.00
N PHE A 410 -16.92 -15.73 10.01
CA PHE A 410 -17.87 -16.19 11.03
C PHE A 410 -17.28 -16.18 12.46
N ASN A 411 -15.95 -16.15 12.62
CA ASN A 411 -15.29 -16.01 13.91
C ASN A 411 -15.63 -14.71 14.65
N LEU A 412 -16.06 -13.65 13.95
CA LEU A 412 -16.62 -12.46 14.61
C LEU A 412 -17.88 -12.81 15.43
N LEU A 413 -18.74 -13.68 14.89
CA LEU A 413 -19.94 -14.16 15.59
C LEU A 413 -19.60 -15.18 16.69
N VAL A 414 -18.48 -15.91 16.55
CA VAL A 414 -17.92 -16.76 17.60
C VAL A 414 -17.50 -15.89 18.79
N ALA A 415 -16.67 -14.86 18.57
CA ALA A 415 -16.24 -13.92 19.61
C ALA A 415 -17.44 -13.25 20.30
N PHE A 416 -18.42 -12.79 19.51
CA PHE A 416 -19.65 -12.20 20.02
C PHE A 416 -20.45 -13.15 20.93
N SER A 417 -20.68 -14.38 20.48
CA SER A 417 -21.49 -15.36 21.22
C SER A 417 -20.75 -15.96 22.42
N LEU A 418 -19.43 -16.15 22.29
CA LEU A 418 -18.54 -16.64 23.34
C LEU A 418 -18.49 -15.65 24.50
N ALA A 419 -18.32 -14.36 24.24
CA ALA A 419 -18.27 -13.33 25.28
C ALA A 419 -19.54 -13.30 26.15
N VAL A 420 -20.72 -13.42 25.51
CA VAL A 420 -21.99 -13.51 26.25
C VAL A 420 -22.06 -14.79 27.08
N SER A 421 -21.69 -15.93 26.50
CA SER A 421 -21.69 -17.23 27.18
C SER A 421 -20.74 -17.25 28.38
N ALA A 422 -19.53 -16.72 28.22
CA ALA A 422 -18.53 -16.58 29.26
C ALA A 422 -19.02 -15.64 30.39
N GLY A 423 -19.66 -14.52 30.04
CA GLY A 423 -20.29 -13.61 30.99
C GLY A 423 -21.40 -14.27 31.84
N LEU A 424 -22.23 -15.10 31.21
CA LEU A 424 -23.26 -15.90 31.91
C LEU A 424 -22.62 -16.91 32.88
N GLY A 425 -21.58 -17.61 32.44
CA GLY A 425 -20.82 -18.54 33.28
C GLY A 425 -20.11 -17.84 34.44
N ALA A 426 -19.48 -16.71 34.19
CA ALA A 426 -18.81 -15.89 35.20
C ALA A 426 -19.80 -15.41 36.27
N ALA A 427 -20.96 -14.89 35.86
CA ALA A 427 -22.01 -14.45 36.79
C ALA A 427 -22.45 -15.60 37.70
N ARG A 428 -22.57 -16.81 37.15
CA ARG A 428 -22.93 -17.99 37.93
C ARG A 428 -21.83 -18.42 38.90
N LEU A 429 -20.60 -18.56 38.42
CA LEU A 429 -19.48 -19.02 39.25
C LEU A 429 -19.24 -18.07 40.41
N THR A 430 -19.28 -16.78 40.13
CA THR A 430 -19.00 -15.72 41.10
C THR A 430 -20.16 -15.44 42.05
N GLN A 431 -21.39 -15.88 41.75
CA GLN A 431 -22.48 -15.90 42.73
C GLN A 431 -22.15 -16.76 43.96
N ARG A 432 -21.44 -17.89 43.77
CA ARG A 432 -21.03 -18.78 44.87
C ARG A 432 -19.61 -18.54 45.35
N ARG A 433 -18.69 -18.16 44.45
CA ARG A 433 -17.27 -17.99 44.74
C ARG A 433 -16.76 -16.68 44.16
N ARG A 434 -17.12 -15.56 44.80
CA ARG A 434 -16.77 -14.19 44.33
C ARG A 434 -15.26 -13.99 44.16
N TRP A 435 -14.45 -14.63 45.01
CA TRP A 435 -12.99 -14.54 44.96
C TRP A 435 -12.38 -15.08 43.65
N LEU A 436 -13.07 -15.97 42.93
CA LEU A 436 -12.60 -16.51 41.64
C LEU A 436 -12.64 -15.48 40.50
N LEU A 437 -13.38 -14.38 40.64
CA LEU A 437 -13.52 -13.40 39.57
C LEU A 437 -12.17 -12.78 39.19
N VAL A 438 -11.37 -12.36 40.19
CA VAL A 438 -10.10 -11.67 39.94
C VAL A 438 -9.09 -12.59 39.28
N PRO A 439 -8.83 -13.82 39.77
CA PRO A 439 -7.98 -14.78 39.06
C PRO A 439 -8.44 -15.08 37.64
N LEU A 440 -9.75 -15.20 37.40
CA LEU A 440 -10.27 -15.44 36.05
C LEU A 440 -10.10 -14.23 35.13
N ALA A 441 -10.31 -13.02 35.64
CA ALA A 441 -10.07 -11.80 34.89
C ALA A 441 -8.59 -11.64 34.53
N LEU A 442 -7.69 -11.91 35.48
CA LEU A 442 -6.24 -11.88 35.24
C LEU A 442 -5.79 -12.98 34.28
N LEU A 443 -6.35 -14.18 34.38
CA LEU A 443 -6.06 -15.27 33.44
C LEU A 443 -6.55 -14.93 32.03
N THR A 444 -7.76 -14.39 31.90
CA THR A 444 -8.30 -13.97 30.59
C THR A 444 -7.48 -12.82 30.00
N LEU A 445 -7.05 -11.87 30.84
CA LEU A 445 -6.16 -10.77 30.44
C LEU A 445 -4.82 -11.31 29.95
N ALA A 446 -4.22 -12.25 30.67
CA ALA A 446 -2.97 -12.89 30.27
C ALA A 446 -3.13 -13.66 28.96
N GLU A 447 -4.15 -14.50 28.83
CA GLU A 447 -4.41 -15.31 27.62
C GLU A 447 -4.61 -14.46 26.36
N TYR A 448 -5.21 -13.28 26.47
CA TYR A 448 -5.52 -12.39 25.34
C TYR A 448 -4.48 -11.30 25.12
N LEU A 449 -3.38 -11.30 25.87
CA LEU A 449 -2.38 -10.24 25.79
C LEU A 449 -1.73 -10.21 24.40
N CYS A 450 -1.75 -9.03 23.77
CA CYS A 450 -1.22 -8.78 22.44
C CYS A 450 -0.39 -7.47 22.48
N VAL A 451 0.68 -7.50 23.29
CA VAL A 451 1.54 -6.35 23.57
C VAL A 451 2.99 -6.74 23.23
N PRO A 452 3.73 -5.94 22.45
CA PRO A 452 3.31 -4.67 21.84
C PRO A 452 2.26 -4.87 20.73
N MET A 453 1.28 -3.98 20.67
CA MET A 453 0.32 -3.92 19.58
C MET A 453 1.07 -3.56 18.29
N PRO A 454 0.91 -4.32 17.19
CA PRO A 454 1.52 -3.99 15.92
C PRO A 454 1.13 -2.59 15.43
N MET A 455 2.12 -1.87 14.91
CA MET A 455 1.94 -0.58 14.28
C MET A 455 2.79 -0.50 13.01
N LEU A 456 2.31 0.21 12.01
CA LEU A 456 3.00 0.48 10.76
C LEU A 456 3.58 1.89 10.78
N ASP A 457 4.83 1.99 10.34
CA ASP A 457 5.42 3.27 10.00
C ASP A 457 4.77 3.81 8.71
N PRO A 458 4.53 5.12 8.62
CA PRO A 458 4.24 5.77 7.35
C PRO A 458 5.28 5.41 6.29
N LEU A 459 4.84 5.29 5.04
CA LEU A 459 5.76 4.98 3.94
C LEU A 459 6.77 6.13 3.74
N PRO A 460 7.98 5.84 3.20
CA PRO A 460 8.99 6.87 2.96
C PRO A 460 8.44 8.04 2.14
N ASN A 461 8.58 9.26 2.66
CA ASN A 461 8.02 10.45 2.03
C ASN A 461 9.04 11.16 1.12
N SER A 462 8.55 11.98 0.18
CA SER A 462 9.35 12.88 -0.65
C SER A 462 8.80 14.31 -0.56
N PRO A 463 9.65 15.35 -0.43
CA PRO A 463 9.23 16.75 -0.53
C PRO A 463 8.53 17.10 -1.86
N PHE A 464 8.69 16.29 -2.90
CA PHE A 464 7.99 16.49 -4.17
C PHE A 464 6.47 16.31 -4.03
N PHE A 465 5.99 15.44 -3.13
CA PHE A 465 4.55 15.28 -2.92
C PHE A 465 3.90 16.55 -2.38
N GLU A 466 4.61 17.34 -1.57
CA GLU A 466 4.12 18.65 -1.11
C GLU A 466 3.97 19.64 -2.27
N ARG A 467 4.94 19.66 -3.19
CA ARG A 467 4.85 20.48 -4.42
C ARG A 467 3.68 20.06 -5.29
N MET A 468 3.45 18.75 -5.44
CA MET A 468 2.29 18.23 -6.16
C MET A 468 0.98 18.61 -5.48
N ALA A 469 0.90 18.53 -4.15
CA ALA A 469 -0.30 18.87 -3.38
C ALA A 469 -0.66 20.37 -3.52
N GLN A 470 0.34 21.24 -3.69
CA GLN A 470 0.17 22.67 -3.92
C GLN A 470 -0.18 23.03 -5.38
N ASP A 471 0.11 22.15 -6.34
CA ASP A 471 -0.27 22.35 -7.74
C ASP A 471 -1.80 22.20 -7.86
N GLU A 472 -2.52 23.23 -8.29
CA GLU A 472 -3.98 23.14 -8.47
C GLU A 472 -4.38 22.43 -9.78
N THR A 473 -3.43 22.16 -10.68
CA THR A 473 -3.72 21.49 -11.94
C THR A 473 -4.09 20.02 -11.72
N ARG A 474 -5.13 19.58 -12.42
CA ARG A 474 -5.60 18.19 -12.36
C ARG A 474 -4.96 17.38 -13.49
N TYR A 475 -4.12 16.42 -13.10
CA TYR A 475 -3.45 15.50 -14.02
C TYR A 475 -3.30 14.12 -13.38
N GLY A 476 -3.21 13.08 -14.21
CA GLY A 476 -2.93 11.72 -13.80
C GLY A 476 -1.46 11.48 -13.51
N VAL A 477 -1.17 10.56 -12.59
CA VAL A 477 0.19 10.07 -12.31
C VAL A 477 0.27 8.55 -12.45
N VAL A 478 1.43 8.05 -12.88
CA VAL A 478 1.75 6.62 -12.94
C VAL A 478 2.72 6.31 -11.82
N ASP A 479 2.30 5.54 -10.83
CA ASP A 479 3.17 5.04 -9.77
C ASP A 479 3.89 3.77 -10.22
N TYR A 480 5.21 3.75 -10.09
CA TYR A 480 6.06 2.61 -10.42
C TYR A 480 6.83 2.13 -9.17
N PRO A 481 6.87 0.81 -8.89
CA PRO A 481 6.33 -0.29 -9.69
C PRO A 481 4.79 -0.33 -9.76
N MET A 482 4.27 -0.66 -10.95
CA MET A 482 2.83 -0.91 -11.14
C MET A 482 2.51 -2.37 -10.78
N GLY A 483 1.36 -2.60 -10.13
CA GLY A 483 0.92 -3.93 -9.75
C GLY A 483 -0.15 -3.97 -8.65
N TYR A 484 -0.82 -5.13 -8.53
CA TYR A 484 -1.92 -5.33 -7.57
C TYR A 484 -1.52 -5.06 -6.12
N THR A 485 -0.34 -5.53 -5.70
CA THR A 485 0.14 -5.38 -4.33
C THR A 485 0.69 -3.97 -4.09
N ALA A 486 1.56 -3.49 -4.98
CA ALA A 486 2.17 -2.16 -4.87
C ALA A 486 1.11 -1.04 -4.88
N SER A 487 0.06 -1.17 -5.69
CA SER A 487 -1.03 -0.18 -5.77
C SER A 487 -1.77 0.04 -4.45
N GLN A 488 -1.77 -0.90 -3.51
CA GLN A 488 -2.33 -0.72 -2.17
C GLN A 488 -1.52 0.30 -1.36
N GLN A 489 -0.19 0.29 -1.50
CA GLN A 489 0.70 1.26 -0.85
C GLN A 489 0.57 2.64 -1.49
N TRP A 490 0.44 2.73 -2.81
CA TRP A 490 0.33 4.00 -3.53
C TRP A 490 -0.93 4.79 -3.18
N LEU A 491 -1.98 4.12 -2.69
CA LEU A 491 -3.13 4.79 -2.10
C LEU A 491 -2.72 5.74 -0.95
N TYR A 492 -1.72 5.39 -0.14
CA TYR A 492 -1.20 6.28 0.88
C TYR A 492 -0.56 7.54 0.27
N TYR A 493 0.28 7.41 -0.76
CA TYR A 493 0.90 8.56 -1.42
C TYR A 493 -0.11 9.48 -2.10
N GLN A 494 -1.20 8.94 -2.65
CA GLN A 494 -2.29 9.77 -3.15
C GLN A 494 -2.92 10.65 -2.06
N THR A 495 -2.95 10.20 -0.79
CA THR A 495 -3.41 11.05 0.31
C THR A 495 -2.46 12.23 0.60
N LEU A 496 -1.19 12.12 0.18
CA LEU A 496 -0.18 13.17 0.33
C LEU A 496 -0.22 14.16 -0.83
N HIS A 497 -0.16 13.67 -2.08
CA HIS A 497 -0.05 14.54 -3.26
C HIS A 497 -1.38 14.92 -3.91
N GLY A 498 -2.49 14.23 -3.58
CA GLY A 498 -3.84 14.58 -4.03
C GLY A 498 -4.08 14.51 -5.54
N LYS A 499 -3.30 13.72 -6.29
CA LYS A 499 -3.44 13.59 -7.76
C LYS A 499 -4.13 12.29 -8.13
N PRO A 500 -5.01 12.29 -9.15
CA PRO A 500 -5.52 11.06 -9.73
C PRO A 500 -4.40 10.12 -10.18
N MET A 501 -4.55 8.83 -9.91
CA MET A 501 -3.61 7.78 -10.27
C MET A 501 -4.14 6.96 -11.44
N VAL A 502 -3.24 6.60 -12.36
CA VAL A 502 -3.54 5.77 -13.54
C VAL A 502 -3.86 4.32 -13.13
N GLU A 503 -3.21 3.81 -12.09
CA GLU A 503 -3.59 2.56 -11.41
C GLU A 503 -4.27 2.88 -10.05
N GLY A 504 -4.90 1.89 -9.43
CA GLY A 504 -5.29 1.95 -8.03
C GLY A 504 -5.67 0.57 -7.51
N HIS A 505 -6.10 0.50 -6.25
CA HIS A 505 -6.62 -0.73 -5.68
C HIS A 505 -8.12 -0.64 -5.38
N ILE A 506 -8.88 -1.64 -5.83
CA ILE A 506 -10.28 -1.85 -5.44
C ILE A 506 -10.54 -3.33 -5.15
N SER A 507 -11.51 -3.62 -4.29
CA SER A 507 -11.78 -5.01 -3.87
C SER A 507 -12.29 -5.92 -5.00
N ARG A 508 -12.79 -5.35 -6.12
CA ARG A 508 -13.24 -6.09 -7.31
C ARG A 508 -12.94 -5.32 -8.59
N TYR A 509 -12.13 -5.90 -9.49
CA TYR A 509 -11.85 -5.31 -10.79
C TYR A 509 -12.76 -5.86 -11.88
N THR A 510 -12.91 -5.07 -12.94
CA THR A 510 -13.50 -5.49 -14.21
C THR A 510 -12.49 -5.29 -15.33
N SER A 511 -12.71 -5.90 -16.50
CA SER A 511 -11.89 -5.59 -17.69
C SER A 511 -11.93 -4.10 -18.05
N LYS A 512 -13.06 -3.43 -17.80
CA LYS A 512 -13.19 -1.97 -17.99
C LYS A 512 -12.28 -1.17 -17.07
N THR A 513 -12.02 -1.65 -15.85
CA THR A 513 -11.17 -0.98 -14.88
C THR A 513 -9.74 -0.80 -15.40
N TYR A 514 -9.20 -1.82 -16.09
CA TYR A 514 -7.86 -1.80 -16.67
C TYR A 514 -7.82 -1.37 -18.15
N ALA A 515 -8.95 -0.97 -18.74
CA ALA A 515 -9.05 -0.73 -20.19
C ALA A 515 -8.02 0.29 -20.68
N PHE A 516 -7.84 1.40 -19.95
CA PHE A 516 -6.84 2.41 -20.30
C PHE A 516 -5.41 1.86 -20.23
N ILE A 517 -5.01 1.24 -19.11
CA ILE A 517 -3.69 0.60 -18.98
C ILE A 517 -3.44 -0.38 -20.13
N THR A 518 -4.42 -1.23 -20.47
CA THR A 518 -4.30 -2.20 -21.57
C THR A 518 -4.37 -1.60 -22.97
N SER A 519 -4.80 -0.34 -23.11
CA SER A 519 -4.83 0.36 -24.40
C SER A 519 -3.53 1.11 -24.69
N GLN A 520 -2.73 1.40 -23.66
CA GLN A 520 -1.53 2.23 -23.77
C GLN A 520 -0.27 1.34 -23.83
N PRO A 521 0.52 1.39 -24.92
CA PRO A 521 1.74 0.56 -25.06
C PRO A 521 2.73 0.74 -23.90
N LEU A 522 2.98 2.00 -23.49
CA LEU A 522 3.90 2.30 -22.40
C LEU A 522 3.41 1.77 -21.05
N LEU A 523 2.12 1.92 -20.74
CA LEU A 523 1.59 1.39 -19.48
C LEU A 523 1.60 -0.13 -19.47
N ARG A 524 1.29 -0.81 -20.59
CA ARG A 524 1.41 -2.28 -20.68
C ARG A 524 2.83 -2.77 -20.44
N ALA A 525 3.83 -2.09 -20.98
CA ALA A 525 5.23 -2.43 -20.77
C ALA A 525 5.65 -2.26 -19.30
N LEU A 526 5.24 -1.16 -18.66
CA LEU A 526 5.52 -0.89 -17.24
C LEU A 526 4.72 -1.80 -16.28
N TYR A 527 3.64 -2.42 -16.75
CA TYR A 527 2.74 -3.23 -15.93
C TYR A 527 3.26 -4.64 -15.71
N ARG A 528 3.53 -5.03 -14.46
CA ARG A 528 3.98 -6.39 -14.14
C ARG A 528 2.86 -7.40 -14.38
N LEU A 529 3.01 -8.25 -15.41
CA LEU A 529 2.06 -9.33 -15.69
C LEU A 529 1.88 -10.30 -14.51
N ALA A 530 2.95 -10.60 -13.77
CA ALA A 530 2.91 -11.46 -12.59
C ALA A 530 2.08 -10.88 -11.44
N GLU A 531 1.89 -9.55 -11.41
CA GLU A 531 1.14 -8.83 -10.39
C GLU A 531 -0.23 -8.35 -10.90
N ARG A 532 -0.64 -8.76 -12.11
CA ARG A 532 -2.00 -8.50 -12.58
C ARG A 532 -3.01 -9.29 -11.73
N PRO A 533 -4.19 -8.72 -11.42
CA PRO A 533 -5.23 -9.48 -10.74
C PRO A 533 -5.52 -10.80 -11.44
N ARG A 534 -5.33 -11.92 -10.72
CA ARG A 534 -5.31 -13.30 -11.27
C ARG A 534 -6.54 -13.72 -12.08
N TYR A 535 -7.64 -13.00 -11.95
CA TYR A 535 -8.92 -13.28 -12.59
C TYR A 535 -9.16 -12.48 -13.88
N LEU A 536 -8.28 -11.54 -14.21
CA LEU A 536 -8.29 -10.90 -15.53
C LEU A 536 -7.60 -11.82 -16.55
N PRO A 537 -8.01 -11.82 -17.83
CA PRO A 537 -7.30 -12.53 -18.88
C PRO A 537 -5.82 -12.16 -18.88
N ARG A 538 -4.94 -13.16 -19.05
CA ARG A 538 -3.51 -12.90 -19.24
C ARG A 538 -3.28 -12.15 -20.54
N ASP A 539 -2.28 -11.28 -20.51
CA ASP A 539 -1.78 -10.57 -21.68
C ASP A 539 -0.31 -11.00 -21.84
N ASP A 540 -0.10 -12.23 -22.32
CA ASP A 540 1.24 -12.83 -22.41
C ASP A 540 2.13 -12.11 -23.47
N ASP A 541 1.55 -11.17 -24.22
CA ASP A 541 2.19 -10.39 -25.28
C ASP A 541 2.55 -8.95 -24.83
N ALA A 542 2.76 -8.71 -23.52
CA ALA A 542 3.20 -7.40 -23.06
C ALA A 542 4.58 -7.06 -23.66
N PRO A 543 4.73 -5.90 -24.30
CA PRO A 543 5.95 -5.58 -25.02
C PRO A 543 7.10 -5.29 -24.03
N GLU A 544 8.27 -5.91 -24.25
CA GLU A 544 9.47 -5.70 -23.42
C GLU A 544 10.17 -4.36 -23.66
N THR A 545 9.79 -3.66 -24.73
CA THR A 545 10.30 -2.34 -25.16
C THR A 545 9.18 -1.53 -25.80
N VAL A 546 9.34 -0.20 -25.87
CA VAL A 546 8.36 0.70 -26.51
C VAL A 546 9.06 1.49 -27.62
N PRO A 547 9.22 0.93 -28.84
CA PRO A 547 9.97 1.60 -29.91
C PRO A 547 9.39 2.95 -30.31
N ALA A 548 8.07 3.07 -30.35
CA ALA A 548 7.33 4.32 -30.57
C ALA A 548 7.12 5.12 -29.28
N LEU A 549 8.22 5.46 -28.58
CA LEU A 549 8.16 6.12 -27.27
C LEU A 549 7.50 7.51 -27.32
N GLY A 550 7.84 8.34 -28.31
CA GLY A 550 7.24 9.67 -28.49
C GLY A 550 5.71 9.61 -28.59
N PRO A 551 5.14 8.84 -29.54
CA PRO A 551 3.70 8.61 -29.63
C PRO A 551 3.08 8.07 -28.34
N ALA A 552 3.75 7.14 -27.65
CA ALA A 552 3.26 6.61 -26.39
C ALA A 552 3.21 7.69 -25.28
N LEU A 553 4.23 8.55 -25.17
CA LEU A 553 4.26 9.68 -24.22
C LEU A 553 3.19 10.73 -24.56
N ARG A 554 3.05 11.09 -25.84
CA ARG A 554 1.99 12.02 -26.29
C ARG A 554 0.60 11.47 -26.02
N SER A 555 0.38 10.17 -26.20
CA SER A 555 -0.90 9.54 -25.88
C SER A 555 -1.23 9.67 -24.38
N LEU A 556 -0.25 9.49 -23.48
CA LEU A 556 -0.44 9.74 -22.06
C LEU A 556 -0.75 11.20 -21.75
N ASP A 557 -0.01 12.14 -22.35
CA ASP A 557 -0.26 13.58 -22.18
C ASP A 557 -1.63 14.02 -22.73
N ALA A 558 -2.07 13.46 -23.85
CA ALA A 558 -3.40 13.71 -24.41
C ALA A 558 -4.54 13.28 -23.47
N HIS A 559 -4.27 12.29 -22.60
CA HIS A 559 -5.17 11.89 -21.52
C HIS A 559 -4.89 12.63 -20.20
N ALA A 560 -4.08 13.69 -20.23
CA ALA A 560 -3.64 14.49 -19.10
C ALA A 560 -2.94 13.68 -17.99
N VAL A 561 -2.21 12.63 -18.36
CA VAL A 561 -1.22 11.99 -17.48
C VAL A 561 0.09 12.75 -17.62
N ARG A 562 0.68 13.20 -16.51
CA ARG A 562 1.85 14.10 -16.52
C ARG A 562 3.13 13.46 -16.00
N TYR A 563 3.04 12.73 -14.90
CA TYR A 563 4.23 12.21 -14.23
C TYR A 563 4.24 10.69 -14.15
N VAL A 564 5.43 10.11 -14.33
CA VAL A 564 5.76 8.77 -13.86
C VAL A 564 6.61 8.92 -12.60
N LEU A 565 6.14 8.31 -11.51
CA LEU A 565 6.67 8.39 -10.16
C LEU A 565 7.35 7.07 -9.83
N VAL A 566 8.68 7.05 -9.75
CA VAL A 566 9.46 5.85 -9.42
C VAL A 566 9.77 5.85 -7.94
N HIS A 567 9.14 4.95 -7.19
CA HIS A 567 9.28 4.81 -5.74
C HIS A 567 10.51 3.97 -5.40
N LYS A 568 11.67 4.60 -5.33
CA LYS A 568 13.00 3.97 -5.24
C LYS A 568 13.15 2.89 -4.15
N PRO A 569 12.59 3.02 -2.93
CA PRO A 569 12.69 1.99 -1.89
C PRO A 569 12.03 0.65 -2.27
N TYR A 570 11.19 0.65 -3.32
CA TYR A 570 10.43 -0.51 -3.79
C TYR A 570 10.89 -1.00 -5.18
N VAL A 571 11.98 -0.44 -5.70
CA VAL A 571 12.56 -0.79 -7.00
C VAL A 571 13.90 -1.47 -6.75
N ASP A 572 13.97 -2.77 -7.02
CA ASP A 572 15.23 -3.51 -7.04
C ASP A 572 16.01 -3.28 -8.34
N ALA A 573 17.25 -3.75 -8.42
CA ALA A 573 18.11 -3.56 -9.59
C ALA A 573 17.48 -4.11 -10.89
N TYR A 574 16.72 -5.21 -10.79
CA TYR A 574 16.01 -5.77 -11.94
C TYR A 574 14.90 -4.83 -12.41
N LEU A 575 14.05 -4.34 -11.50
CA LEU A 575 12.99 -3.39 -11.83
C LEU A 575 13.53 -2.05 -12.34
N GLN A 576 14.69 -1.61 -11.84
CA GLN A 576 15.38 -0.42 -12.32
C GLN A 576 15.83 -0.61 -13.78
N GLU A 577 16.52 -1.71 -14.09
CA GLU A 577 16.97 -2.01 -15.46
C GLU A 577 15.79 -2.15 -16.43
N GLN A 578 14.70 -2.80 -16.00
CA GLN A 578 13.48 -2.91 -16.80
C GLN A 578 12.85 -1.53 -17.07
N PHE A 579 12.77 -0.68 -16.05
CA PHE A 579 12.25 0.68 -16.17
C PHE A 579 13.08 1.49 -17.16
N GLU A 580 14.40 1.50 -17.01
CA GLU A 580 15.31 2.23 -17.89
C GLU A 580 15.27 1.73 -19.33
N ARG A 581 15.05 0.43 -19.55
CA ARG A 581 14.87 -0.12 -20.91
C ARG A 581 13.56 0.32 -21.55
N ILE A 582 12.48 0.41 -20.77
CA ILE A 582 11.14 0.77 -21.25
C ILE A 582 11.01 2.29 -21.44
N LEU A 583 11.55 3.05 -20.50
CA LEU A 583 11.39 4.50 -20.39
C LEU A 583 12.77 5.18 -20.17
N PRO A 584 13.66 5.18 -21.18
CA PRO A 584 15.05 5.67 -21.11
C PRO A 584 15.16 7.21 -21.11
N ILE A 585 14.34 7.90 -20.32
CA ILE A 585 14.26 9.36 -20.23
C ILE A 585 14.92 9.89 -18.94
N VAL A 586 15.00 11.21 -18.79
CA VAL A 586 15.71 11.84 -17.65
C VAL A 586 14.70 12.39 -16.64
N PRO A 587 14.88 12.15 -15.33
CA PRO A 587 13.99 12.70 -14.30
C PRO A 587 14.11 14.23 -14.20
N ILE A 588 13.00 14.88 -13.87
CA ILE A 588 12.96 16.32 -13.52
C ILE A 588 13.22 16.56 -12.03
N TYR A 589 13.12 15.51 -11.21
CA TYR A 589 13.36 15.53 -9.77
C TYR A 589 13.77 14.14 -9.28
N GLU A 590 14.70 14.11 -8.34
CA GLU A 590 15.14 12.88 -7.70
C GLU A 590 15.61 13.16 -6.27
N ASP A 591 15.24 12.27 -5.35
CA ASP A 591 15.80 12.20 -3.99
C ASP A 591 16.05 10.73 -3.60
N GLU A 592 16.24 10.45 -2.31
CA GLU A 592 16.46 9.08 -1.81
C GLU A 592 15.23 8.17 -1.97
N THR A 593 14.01 8.72 -2.03
CA THR A 593 12.76 7.95 -2.01
C THR A 593 12.00 7.97 -3.32
N LEU A 594 12.19 8.99 -4.16
CA LEU A 594 11.38 9.23 -5.35
C LEU A 594 12.21 9.79 -6.51
N ALA A 595 12.01 9.25 -7.72
CA ALA A 595 12.39 9.89 -8.98
C ALA A 595 11.14 10.23 -9.80
N VAL A 596 11.09 11.44 -10.37
CA VAL A 596 9.91 11.95 -11.09
C VAL A 596 10.28 12.27 -12.52
N TYR A 597 9.54 11.67 -13.45
CA TYR A 597 9.72 11.83 -14.88
C TYR A 597 8.52 12.57 -15.48
N ASP A 598 8.77 13.65 -16.21
CA ASP A 598 7.74 14.42 -16.90
C ASP A 598 7.55 13.91 -18.33
N VAL A 599 6.37 13.38 -18.63
CA VAL A 599 6.07 12.84 -19.97
C VAL A 599 6.07 13.92 -21.05
N ARG A 600 5.89 15.20 -20.66
CA ARG A 600 5.92 16.36 -21.58
C ARG A 600 7.33 16.83 -21.89
N HIS A 601 8.26 16.62 -20.97
CA HIS A 601 9.65 17.03 -21.08
C HIS A 601 10.55 15.83 -20.80
N PRO A 602 10.59 14.83 -21.71
CA PRO A 602 11.32 13.58 -21.48
C PRO A 602 12.85 13.75 -21.42
N LEU A 603 13.39 14.83 -21.99
CA LEU A 603 14.83 15.09 -22.05
C LEU A 603 15.11 16.53 -21.61
N PRO A 604 14.92 16.88 -20.32
CA PRO A 604 15.25 18.21 -19.79
C PRO A 604 16.73 18.57 -19.95
N TYR A 605 17.58 17.56 -19.97
CA TYR A 605 19.03 17.66 -20.19
C TYR A 605 19.48 16.67 -21.25
N SER A 606 20.62 16.97 -21.87
CA SER A 606 21.32 16.08 -22.77
C SER A 606 22.81 16.05 -22.42
N TYR A 607 23.50 15.01 -22.90
CA TYR A 607 24.85 14.68 -22.48
C TYR A 607 25.78 14.54 -23.69
N ASP A 608 27.05 14.91 -23.50
CA ASP A 608 28.18 14.60 -24.39
C ASP A 608 27.92 14.90 -25.88
N GLY A 609 27.57 16.15 -26.21
CA GLY A 609 27.36 16.57 -27.59
C GLY A 609 26.10 16.02 -28.28
N LEU A 610 25.27 15.23 -27.59
CA LEU A 610 23.97 14.80 -28.08
C LEU A 610 22.88 15.82 -27.68
N PRO A 611 21.83 16.01 -28.51
CA PRO A 611 21.53 15.26 -29.72
C PRO A 611 22.37 15.68 -30.94
N PHE A 612 22.84 14.70 -31.71
CA PHE A 612 23.64 14.89 -32.93
C PHE A 612 22.76 14.81 -34.19
N PRO A 613 22.80 15.79 -35.12
CA PRO A 613 21.97 15.76 -36.32
C PRO A 613 22.43 14.66 -37.30
N LEU A 614 21.61 13.60 -37.45
CA LEU A 614 21.84 12.54 -38.44
C LEU A 614 21.34 12.95 -39.83
N THR A 615 20.27 13.73 -39.89
CA THR A 615 19.72 14.37 -41.10
C THR A 615 19.09 15.71 -40.68
N PRO A 616 18.61 16.56 -41.61
CA PRO A 616 17.83 17.74 -41.23
C PRO A 616 16.57 17.42 -40.40
N ASP A 617 16.01 16.22 -40.56
CA ASP A 617 14.75 15.81 -39.93
C ASP A 617 14.95 14.94 -38.69
N VAL A 618 16.13 14.35 -38.48
CA VAL A 618 16.38 13.35 -37.44
C VAL A 618 17.68 13.65 -36.70
N ALA A 619 17.62 13.65 -35.37
CA ALA A 619 18.79 13.74 -34.52
C ALA A 619 18.95 12.49 -33.65
N LEU A 620 20.16 11.98 -33.54
CA LEU A 620 20.55 10.94 -32.59
C LEU A 620 20.57 11.52 -31.19
N VAL A 621 19.85 10.91 -30.25
CA VAL A 621 19.82 11.31 -28.83
C VAL A 621 20.72 10.43 -27.97
N ARG A 622 20.80 9.14 -28.29
CA ARG A 622 21.64 8.16 -27.60
C ARG A 622 22.11 7.10 -28.57
N PHE A 623 23.39 6.75 -28.48
CA PHE A 623 23.95 5.54 -29.08
C PHE A 623 24.85 4.88 -28.05
N ASP A 624 24.31 3.88 -27.35
CA ASP A 624 25.02 3.12 -26.34
C ASP A 624 25.33 1.72 -26.89
N VAL A 625 26.58 1.29 -26.69
CA VAL A 625 27.09 -0.01 -27.10
C VAL A 625 27.63 -0.69 -25.85
N GLN A 626 27.04 -1.83 -25.49
CA GLN A 626 27.40 -2.58 -24.30
C GLN A 626 28.09 -3.90 -24.70
N PRO A 627 29.28 -4.18 -24.15
CA PRO A 627 29.96 -5.44 -24.37
C PRO A 627 29.15 -6.59 -23.77
N PRO A 628 29.37 -7.84 -24.22
CA PRO A 628 28.69 -9.00 -23.67
C PRO A 628 29.14 -9.30 -22.23
N ASP A 629 28.20 -9.37 -21.29
CA ASP A 629 28.50 -9.81 -19.92
C ASP A 629 28.77 -11.33 -19.86
N ALA A 630 27.86 -12.14 -20.41
CA ALA A 630 27.91 -13.61 -20.38
C ALA A 630 27.40 -14.29 -21.68
N ASP A 631 26.60 -13.56 -22.48
CA ASP A 631 25.76 -14.12 -23.54
C ASP A 631 26.39 -14.05 -24.94
N THR A 632 27.70 -13.77 -25.02
CA THR A 632 28.53 -13.58 -26.25
C THR A 632 28.01 -12.57 -27.28
N ARG A 633 26.93 -11.86 -26.99
CA ARG A 633 26.29 -10.85 -27.85
C ARG A 633 26.44 -9.45 -27.28
N TRP A 634 26.86 -8.54 -28.14
CA TRP A 634 26.89 -7.10 -27.91
C TRP A 634 25.47 -6.54 -27.97
N ARG A 635 25.13 -5.61 -27.08
CA ARG A 635 23.84 -4.91 -27.08
C ARG A 635 24.05 -3.49 -27.56
N LEU A 636 23.24 -3.04 -28.51
CA LEU A 636 23.26 -1.68 -29.02
C LEU A 636 21.90 -1.05 -28.75
N ARG A 637 21.90 0.09 -28.04
CA ARG A 637 20.70 0.87 -27.72
C ARG A 637 20.77 2.20 -28.45
N LEU A 638 19.78 2.43 -29.29
CA LEU A 638 19.64 3.63 -30.09
C LEU A 638 18.40 4.39 -29.66
N MET A 639 18.55 5.71 -29.53
CA MET A 639 17.44 6.63 -29.35
C MET A 639 17.59 7.78 -30.34
N ALA A 640 16.54 8.05 -31.12
CA ALA A 640 16.51 9.16 -32.07
C ALA A 640 15.33 10.07 -31.78
N ARG A 641 15.49 11.36 -32.03
CA ARG A 641 14.45 12.37 -31.94
C ARG A 641 14.14 12.93 -33.32
N LEU A 642 12.85 13.10 -33.60
CA LEU A 642 12.41 13.77 -34.81
C LEU A 642 12.54 15.29 -34.67
N SER A 643 13.31 15.92 -35.54
CA SER A 643 13.54 17.37 -35.59
C SER A 643 12.58 18.10 -36.54
N ALA A 644 12.08 17.41 -37.58
CA ALA A 644 11.09 17.94 -38.52
C ALA A 644 10.15 16.83 -39.00
N PRO A 645 8.95 17.14 -39.52
CA PRO A 645 7.99 16.12 -39.97
C PRO A 645 8.62 15.22 -41.04
N HIS A 646 8.72 13.92 -40.73
CA HIS A 646 9.33 12.93 -41.62
C HIS A 646 8.30 11.91 -42.09
N ILE A 647 8.44 11.44 -43.33
CA ILE A 647 7.49 10.51 -43.96
C ILE A 647 8.17 9.16 -44.18
N GLY A 648 7.96 8.24 -43.23
CA GLY A 648 8.36 6.84 -43.34
C GLY A 648 9.66 6.50 -42.60
N PRO A 649 10.12 5.23 -42.70
CA PRO A 649 11.33 4.80 -42.02
C PRO A 649 12.60 5.36 -42.68
N LEU A 650 13.53 5.85 -41.87
CA LEU A 650 14.84 6.33 -42.34
C LEU A 650 15.85 5.17 -42.36
N PRO A 651 16.33 4.71 -43.53
CA PRO A 651 17.34 3.67 -43.61
C PRO A 651 18.69 4.20 -43.13
N CYS A 652 19.30 3.49 -42.21
CA CYS A 652 20.64 3.74 -41.71
C CYS A 652 21.43 2.42 -41.63
N GLN A 653 22.72 2.54 -41.36
CA GLN A 653 23.60 1.40 -41.15
C GLN A 653 24.40 1.64 -39.89
N VAL A 654 24.34 0.68 -38.97
CA VAL A 654 25.29 0.58 -37.86
C VAL A 654 26.46 -0.25 -38.36
N ARG A 655 27.68 0.29 -38.26
CA ARG A 655 28.89 -0.35 -38.77
C ARG A 655 29.94 -0.50 -37.68
N LEU A 656 30.69 -1.58 -37.75
CA LEU A 656 31.98 -1.72 -37.06
C LEU A 656 33.08 -1.60 -38.12
N GLU A 657 33.90 -0.56 -38.01
CA GLU A 657 34.95 -0.25 -38.98
C GLU A 657 36.33 -0.26 -38.31
N GLY A 658 37.32 -0.84 -38.98
CA GLY A 658 38.74 -0.72 -38.61
C GLY A 658 39.47 0.19 -39.59
N GLU A 659 40.77 0.46 -39.36
CA GLU A 659 41.56 1.46 -40.11
C GLU A 659 41.45 1.33 -41.64
N ASP A 660 41.41 0.11 -42.19
CA ASP A 660 41.41 -0.14 -43.64
C ASP A 660 40.23 -0.98 -44.16
N ARG A 661 39.22 -1.28 -43.32
CA ARG A 661 38.08 -2.13 -43.74
C ARG A 661 36.83 -1.98 -42.86
N GLU A 662 35.68 -2.05 -43.52
CA GLU A 662 34.38 -2.31 -42.89
C GLU A 662 34.28 -3.79 -42.53
N VAL A 663 34.01 -4.11 -41.26
CA VAL A 663 34.03 -5.51 -40.77
C VAL A 663 32.64 -6.05 -40.43
N LEU A 664 31.73 -5.19 -40.01
CA LEU A 664 30.33 -5.56 -39.77
C LEU A 664 29.42 -4.41 -40.20
N THR A 665 28.36 -4.74 -40.91
CA THR A 665 27.29 -3.78 -41.24
C THR A 665 25.93 -4.36 -40.91
N LEU A 666 25.21 -3.63 -40.06
CA LEU A 666 23.88 -3.96 -39.58
C LEU A 666 22.90 -2.92 -40.14
N PRO A 667 22.06 -3.30 -41.14
CA PRO A 667 21.04 -2.39 -41.63
C PRO A 667 19.98 -2.14 -40.54
N ILE A 668 19.66 -0.87 -40.32
CA ILE A 668 18.63 -0.43 -39.38
C ILE A 668 17.70 0.54 -40.10
N ARG A 669 16.44 0.55 -39.70
CA ARG A 669 15.48 1.56 -40.13
C ARG A 669 14.99 2.30 -38.89
N LEU A 670 15.28 3.59 -38.80
CA LEU A 670 14.78 4.45 -37.73
C LEU A 670 13.34 4.81 -38.04
N PHE A 671 12.50 4.96 -37.01
CA PHE A 671 11.06 5.23 -37.17
C PHE A 671 10.34 4.16 -38.03
N ASP A 672 10.80 2.90 -37.92
CA ASP A 672 10.27 1.73 -38.63
C ASP A 672 9.05 1.09 -37.96
N THR A 673 8.55 1.71 -36.89
CA THR A 673 7.40 1.22 -36.13
C THR A 673 6.11 1.76 -36.74
N ASP A 674 5.21 0.86 -37.12
CA ASP A 674 3.86 1.23 -37.55
C ASP A 674 3.09 1.81 -36.37
N LEU A 675 2.56 3.03 -36.57
CA LEU A 675 1.74 3.70 -35.56
C LEU A 675 0.27 3.28 -35.70
N PRO A 676 -0.46 3.13 -34.59
CA PRO A 676 -1.87 2.77 -34.62
C PRO A 676 -2.71 3.85 -35.33
N ASP A 677 -3.85 3.43 -35.89
CA ASP A 677 -4.88 4.30 -36.48
C ASP A 677 -4.41 5.30 -37.56
N GLY A 678 -3.29 4.99 -38.23
CA GLY A 678 -2.74 5.85 -39.28
C GLY A 678 -2.12 7.14 -38.75
N GLU A 679 -1.81 7.19 -37.45
CA GLU A 679 -1.03 8.28 -36.86
C GLU A 679 0.33 8.42 -37.54
N LYS A 680 0.88 9.64 -37.45
CA LYS A 680 2.20 9.98 -37.99
C LYS A 680 3.10 10.42 -36.86
N TRP A 681 4.39 10.13 -37.01
CA TRP A 681 5.46 10.70 -36.21
C TRP A 681 5.41 12.23 -36.27
N GLN A 682 5.56 12.87 -35.12
CA GLN A 682 5.52 14.32 -34.95
C GLN A 682 6.89 14.86 -34.52
N THR A 683 7.14 16.15 -34.78
CA THR A 683 8.35 16.82 -34.30
C THR A 683 8.44 16.71 -32.78
N GLY A 684 9.62 16.34 -32.27
CA GLY A 684 9.89 16.06 -30.86
C GLY A 684 9.79 14.58 -30.49
N ASP A 685 9.25 13.74 -31.37
CA ASP A 685 9.04 12.33 -31.06
C ASP A 685 10.32 11.55 -30.87
N LEU A 686 10.29 10.65 -29.90
CA LEU A 686 11.39 9.77 -29.56
C LEU A 686 11.12 8.38 -30.13
N TRP A 687 12.12 7.83 -30.83
CA TRP A 687 12.16 6.44 -31.26
C TRP A 687 13.28 5.72 -30.53
N VAL A 688 13.01 4.50 -30.05
CA VAL A 688 13.96 3.69 -29.29
C VAL A 688 14.09 2.32 -29.95
N LYS A 689 15.31 1.78 -30.00
CA LYS A 689 15.54 0.40 -30.41
C LYS A 689 16.70 -0.20 -29.68
N GLU A 690 16.50 -1.42 -29.19
CA GLU A 690 17.57 -2.29 -28.72
C GLU A 690 17.79 -3.39 -29.77
N MET A 691 19.06 -3.65 -30.09
CA MET A 691 19.45 -4.76 -30.95
C MET A 691 20.65 -5.49 -30.37
N THR A 692 20.80 -6.75 -30.75
CA THR A 692 21.96 -7.56 -30.34
C THR A 692 22.71 -8.05 -31.56
N THR A 693 24.03 -8.08 -31.48
CA THR A 693 24.89 -8.62 -32.55
C THR A 693 26.06 -9.41 -31.96
N SER A 694 26.67 -10.27 -32.77
CA SER A 694 27.94 -10.92 -32.45
C SER A 694 29.04 -10.33 -33.32
N LEU A 695 30.24 -10.25 -32.77
CA LEU A 695 31.41 -9.88 -33.54
C LEU A 695 31.77 -11.02 -34.52
N PRO A 696 32.25 -10.71 -35.74
CA PRO A 696 32.82 -11.71 -36.64
C PRO A 696 33.95 -12.51 -35.96
N ALA A 697 34.00 -13.81 -36.21
CA ALA A 697 34.93 -14.72 -35.53
C ALA A 697 36.39 -14.57 -36.00
N ASP A 698 36.62 -13.90 -37.12
CA ASP A 698 37.89 -13.74 -37.84
C ASP A 698 38.41 -12.29 -37.81
N LEU A 699 37.97 -11.50 -36.84
CA LEU A 699 38.50 -10.15 -36.60
C LEU A 699 40.01 -10.20 -36.34
N GLU A 700 40.78 -9.51 -37.19
CA GLU A 700 42.22 -9.36 -36.97
C GLU A 700 42.49 -8.43 -35.78
N PRO A 701 43.64 -8.59 -35.09
CA PRO A 701 44.06 -7.65 -34.07
C PRO A 701 44.12 -6.22 -34.62
N GLY A 702 43.58 -5.27 -33.87
CA GLY A 702 43.44 -3.88 -34.31
C GLY A 702 42.40 -3.10 -33.52
N VAL A 703 42.24 -1.82 -33.86
CA VAL A 703 41.28 -0.91 -33.26
C VAL A 703 40.08 -0.74 -34.19
N TYR A 704 38.89 -0.81 -33.62
CA TYR A 704 37.62 -0.74 -34.34
C TYR A 704 36.67 0.28 -33.70
N HIS A 705 35.86 0.93 -34.52
CA HIS A 705 34.94 1.99 -34.12
C HIS A 705 33.51 1.65 -34.55
N TRP A 706 32.55 1.90 -33.65
CA TRP A 706 31.13 1.78 -33.97
C TRP A 706 30.63 3.08 -34.58
N THR A 707 30.00 3.01 -35.74
CA THR A 707 29.44 4.19 -36.39
C THR A 707 28.01 3.99 -36.84
N LEU A 708 27.26 5.09 -36.91
CA LEU A 708 25.90 5.13 -37.42
C LEU A 708 25.84 6.13 -38.58
N ALA A 709 25.48 5.64 -39.76
CA ALA A 709 25.34 6.46 -40.97
C ALA A 709 23.92 6.38 -41.52
N CYS A 710 23.33 7.52 -41.84
CA CYS A 710 22.00 7.64 -42.42
C CYS A 710 22.08 8.45 -43.72
N GLY A 711 22.33 7.77 -44.86
CA GLY A 711 22.60 8.44 -46.15
C GLY A 711 24.10 8.73 -46.36
N GLU A 712 24.43 9.64 -47.30
CA GLU A 712 25.81 9.90 -47.73
C GLU A 712 26.50 11.06 -46.98
N GLU A 713 25.76 11.96 -46.30
CA GLU A 713 26.31 13.24 -45.82
C GLU A 713 26.77 13.26 -44.35
N THR A 714 26.19 12.44 -43.48
CA THR A 714 26.34 12.54 -42.03
C THR A 714 26.57 11.18 -41.38
N ARG A 715 27.67 11.09 -40.65
CA ARG A 715 28.13 9.89 -39.96
C ARG A 715 28.42 10.23 -38.50
N TYR A 716 27.77 9.52 -37.59
CA TYR A 716 28.09 9.57 -36.16
C TYR A 716 29.09 8.47 -35.84
N GLU A 717 30.17 8.82 -35.15
CA GLU A 717 31.17 7.88 -34.64
C GLU A 717 31.06 7.83 -33.12
N ALA A 718 30.93 6.62 -32.57
CA ALA A 718 30.94 6.42 -31.13
C ALA A 718 32.33 6.72 -30.57
N THR A 719 32.38 7.39 -29.42
CA THR A 719 33.63 7.78 -28.77
C THR A 719 34.42 6.59 -28.25
N ASP A 720 33.74 5.48 -27.93
CA ASP A 720 34.35 4.27 -27.38
C ASP A 720 34.86 3.35 -28.52
N THR A 721 36.10 2.85 -28.37
CA THR A 721 36.80 1.98 -29.33
C THR A 721 36.85 0.53 -28.85
N LEU A 722 36.73 -0.39 -29.80
CA LEU A 722 36.92 -1.83 -29.60
C LEU A 722 38.33 -2.21 -30.06
N GLU A 723 39.19 -2.58 -29.12
CA GLU A 723 40.53 -3.09 -29.39
C GLU A 723 40.54 -4.63 -29.34
N ILE A 724 41.17 -5.25 -30.33
CA ILE A 724 41.34 -6.70 -30.43
C ILE A 724 42.82 -7.01 -30.39
N TYR A 725 43.21 -7.86 -29.44
CA TYR A 725 44.60 -8.22 -29.20
C TYR A 725 44.99 -9.51 -29.94
N PRO A 726 46.29 -9.76 -30.20
CA PRO A 726 46.77 -10.96 -30.91
C PRO A 726 46.38 -12.30 -30.28
N ASP A 727 46.08 -12.33 -28.99
CA ASP A 727 45.61 -13.50 -28.25
C ASP A 727 44.08 -13.69 -28.33
N GLY A 728 43.37 -12.82 -29.06
CA GLY A 728 41.92 -12.82 -29.24
C GLY A 728 41.16 -12.10 -28.12
N HIS A 729 41.86 -11.50 -27.15
CA HIS A 729 41.24 -10.70 -26.10
C HIS A 729 40.64 -9.41 -26.67
N THR A 730 39.46 -9.01 -26.21
CA THR A 730 38.76 -7.80 -26.66
C THR A 730 38.59 -6.81 -25.52
N VAL A 731 38.88 -5.54 -25.79
CA VAL A 731 38.74 -4.45 -24.84
C VAL A 731 37.85 -3.38 -25.47
N TYR A 732 36.84 -2.92 -24.74
CA TYR A 732 36.00 -1.80 -25.17
C TYR A 732 36.19 -0.64 -24.22
N LEU A 733 36.85 0.43 -24.67
CA LEU A 733 37.24 1.56 -23.85
C LEU A 733 37.02 2.88 -24.59
N ARG A 734 36.80 3.96 -23.84
CA ARG A 734 36.84 5.32 -24.40
C ARG A 734 38.28 5.76 -24.62
N ARG A 735 39.13 5.45 -23.64
CA ARG A 735 40.55 5.79 -23.67
C ARG A 735 41.36 4.76 -22.91
N SER A 736 42.42 4.30 -23.57
CA SER A 736 43.48 3.49 -22.97
C SER A 736 44.43 4.40 -22.19
N THR A 737 44.91 3.93 -21.04
CA THR A 737 45.80 4.66 -20.13
C THR A 737 46.94 3.75 -19.67
N ASP A 738 48.01 4.34 -19.15
CA ASP A 738 49.10 3.61 -18.49
C ASP A 738 49.41 4.28 -17.15
N LEU A 739 48.38 4.44 -16.32
CA LEU A 739 48.49 5.11 -15.02
C LEU A 739 48.82 4.08 -13.95
N ILE A 740 49.97 4.24 -13.28
CA ILE A 740 50.46 3.31 -12.25
C ILE A 740 50.25 3.93 -10.87
N TYR A 741 49.50 3.23 -10.02
CA TYR A 741 49.19 3.60 -8.64
C TYR A 741 50.04 2.80 -7.65
N GLY A 742 50.89 3.51 -6.91
CA GLY A 742 51.70 2.97 -5.82
C GLY A 742 52.63 1.83 -6.24
N ASP A 743 53.03 1.77 -7.52
CA ASP A 743 53.82 0.70 -8.15
C ASP A 743 53.15 -0.69 -8.19
N VAL A 744 51.88 -0.79 -7.79
CA VAL A 744 51.21 -2.07 -7.55
C VAL A 744 50.01 -2.29 -8.46
N ILE A 745 49.26 -1.24 -8.81
CA ILE A 745 48.03 -1.34 -9.60
C ILE A 745 48.13 -0.40 -10.80
N ARG A 746 47.80 -0.88 -11.99
CA ARG A 746 47.74 -0.09 -13.22
C ARG A 746 46.29 0.09 -13.66
N LEU A 747 45.90 1.31 -14.04
CA LEU A 747 44.68 1.56 -14.81
C LEU A 747 45.02 1.43 -16.31
N LEU A 748 44.49 0.39 -16.95
CA LEU A 748 44.65 0.12 -18.38
C LEU A 748 43.77 1.04 -19.24
N GLY A 749 42.66 1.52 -18.68
CA GLY A 749 41.82 2.51 -19.32
C GLY A 749 40.42 2.57 -18.73
N TYR A 750 39.58 3.41 -19.34
CA TYR A 750 38.22 3.63 -18.87
C TYR A 750 37.24 3.88 -20.03
N ARG A 751 35.95 3.72 -19.73
CA ARG A 751 34.83 4.19 -20.58
C ARG A 751 33.66 4.64 -19.74
N TRP A 752 32.86 5.56 -20.27
CA TRP A 752 31.64 5.99 -19.61
C TRP A 752 30.49 6.19 -20.58
N TRP A 753 29.28 6.06 -20.05
CA TRP A 753 28.02 6.29 -20.76
C TRP A 753 26.96 6.79 -19.78
N THR A 754 25.83 7.26 -20.32
CA THR A 754 24.71 7.74 -19.50
C THR A 754 23.45 6.91 -19.72
N THR A 755 22.79 6.54 -18.61
CA THR A 755 21.45 5.95 -18.61
C THR A 755 20.56 6.80 -17.71
N GLY A 756 19.45 7.33 -18.25
CA GLY A 756 18.65 8.32 -17.53
C GLY A 756 19.50 9.51 -17.05
N ALA A 757 19.53 9.77 -15.74
CA ALA A 757 20.39 10.77 -15.10
C ALA A 757 21.67 10.20 -14.49
N ASP A 758 22.03 8.94 -14.74
CA ASP A 758 23.21 8.32 -14.16
C ASP A 758 24.36 8.26 -15.17
N LEU A 759 25.56 8.62 -14.70
CA LEU A 759 26.84 8.45 -15.40
C LEU A 759 27.48 7.15 -14.93
N HIS A 760 27.55 6.16 -15.80
CA HIS A 760 28.23 4.91 -15.54
C HIS A 760 29.66 4.99 -16.10
N LEU A 761 30.60 4.49 -15.33
CA LEU A 761 32.02 4.41 -15.66
C LEU A 761 32.48 2.97 -15.48
N THR A 762 33.18 2.43 -16.47
CA THR A 762 33.93 1.19 -16.37
C THR A 762 35.42 1.52 -16.31
N LEU A 763 36.12 0.93 -15.35
CA LEU A 763 37.55 1.07 -15.11
C LEU A 763 38.20 -0.30 -15.28
N LEU A 764 39.20 -0.40 -16.17
CA LEU A 764 39.93 -1.65 -16.40
C LEU A 764 41.27 -1.60 -15.67
N TRP A 765 41.43 -2.44 -14.66
CA TRP A 765 42.60 -2.50 -13.81
C TRP A 765 43.48 -3.72 -14.12
N GLU A 766 44.77 -3.62 -13.84
CA GLU A 766 45.74 -4.72 -13.83
C GLU A 766 46.58 -4.64 -12.54
N ALA A 767 46.71 -5.75 -11.82
CA ALA A 767 47.63 -5.81 -10.69
C ALA A 767 49.05 -6.10 -11.21
N LEU A 768 49.98 -5.18 -11.01
CA LEU A 768 51.40 -5.38 -11.36
C LEU A 768 52.07 -6.33 -10.37
N GLU A 769 51.72 -6.17 -9.10
CA GLU A 769 52.10 -7.05 -8.01
C GLU A 769 50.86 -7.37 -7.16
N LYS A 770 50.96 -8.38 -6.28
CA LYS A 770 49.89 -8.67 -5.33
C LYS A 770 49.76 -7.49 -4.34
N PRO A 771 48.61 -6.78 -4.29
CA PRO A 771 48.43 -5.69 -3.34
C PRO A 771 48.54 -6.18 -1.90
N THR A 772 49.23 -5.41 -1.06
CA THR A 772 49.45 -5.72 0.36
C THR A 772 48.29 -5.34 1.26
N ALA A 773 47.33 -4.58 0.72
CA ALA A 773 46.14 -4.11 1.41
C ALA A 773 44.93 -4.07 0.47
N ASP A 774 43.78 -3.93 1.10
CA ASP A 774 42.47 -3.76 0.50
C ASP A 774 42.21 -2.26 0.30
N TYR A 775 42.64 -1.74 -0.85
CA TYR A 775 42.50 -0.36 -1.27
C TYR A 775 41.11 -0.07 -1.82
N LYS A 776 40.67 1.17 -1.68
CA LYS A 776 39.43 1.67 -2.29
C LYS A 776 39.74 2.53 -3.52
N VAL A 777 38.89 2.41 -4.52
CA VAL A 777 38.86 3.30 -5.69
C VAL A 777 37.89 4.43 -5.39
N PHE A 778 38.31 5.66 -5.69
CA PHE A 778 37.40 6.79 -5.77
C PHE A 778 37.30 7.31 -7.19
N VAL A 779 36.10 7.75 -7.56
CA VAL A 779 35.83 8.48 -8.79
C VAL A 779 35.18 9.80 -8.41
N HIS A 780 35.79 10.89 -8.83
CA HIS A 780 35.32 12.24 -8.57
C HIS A 780 34.86 12.88 -9.88
N LEU A 781 33.71 13.55 -9.85
CA LEU A 781 33.25 14.44 -10.91
C LEU A 781 33.51 15.88 -10.46
N LEU A 782 34.34 16.58 -11.23
CA LEU A 782 34.69 17.99 -11.00
C LEU A 782 33.93 18.88 -11.97
N ASN A 783 33.53 20.09 -11.53
CA ASN A 783 33.00 21.12 -12.43
C ASN A 783 34.13 21.85 -13.18
N ALA A 784 33.75 22.82 -14.03
CA ALA A 784 34.71 23.64 -14.78
C ALA A 784 35.68 24.47 -13.90
N ASP A 785 35.29 24.80 -12.66
CA ASP A 785 36.12 25.52 -11.69
C ASP A 785 37.08 24.59 -10.93
N GLY A 786 36.96 23.27 -11.10
CA GLY A 786 37.74 22.24 -10.41
C GLY A 786 37.15 21.77 -9.08
N ASP A 787 35.95 22.23 -8.71
CA ASP A 787 35.26 21.81 -7.49
C ASP A 787 34.65 20.42 -7.65
N LEU A 788 34.75 19.62 -6.59
CA LEU A 788 34.10 18.31 -6.49
C LEU A 788 32.57 18.45 -6.39
N VAL A 789 31.83 17.92 -7.36
CA VAL A 789 30.36 17.96 -7.38
C VAL A 789 29.69 16.61 -7.10
N ARG A 790 30.35 15.51 -7.45
CA ARG A 790 29.90 14.12 -7.16
C ARG A 790 31.10 13.24 -6.91
N GLN A 791 30.90 12.20 -6.10
CA GLN A 791 31.92 11.20 -5.85
C GLN A 791 31.33 9.80 -5.72
N TYR A 792 32.16 8.81 -5.99
CA TYR A 792 31.93 7.40 -5.76
C TYR A 792 33.16 6.86 -5.03
N ASP A 793 32.96 6.12 -3.94
CA ASP A 793 34.04 5.57 -3.12
C ASP A 793 33.70 4.12 -2.72
N ALA A 794 34.37 3.15 -3.32
CA ALA A 794 34.11 1.75 -3.03
C ALA A 794 35.35 0.87 -3.17
N MET A 795 35.26 -0.32 -2.60
CA MET A 795 36.11 -1.42 -3.04
C MET A 795 35.64 -1.87 -4.44
N PRO A 796 36.56 -2.19 -5.38
CA PRO A 796 36.20 -2.59 -6.74
C PRO A 796 35.13 -3.69 -6.83
N CYS A 797 34.41 -3.70 -7.96
CA CYS A 797 33.28 -4.58 -8.28
C CYS A 797 32.12 -4.46 -7.28
N ASP A 798 31.80 -3.24 -6.82
CA ASP A 798 30.75 -3.00 -5.83
C ASP A 798 30.94 -3.87 -4.58
N TRP A 799 32.12 -3.74 -3.95
CA TRP A 799 32.52 -4.47 -2.74
C TRP A 799 32.80 -5.97 -2.89
N LYS A 800 32.90 -6.48 -4.13
CA LYS A 800 33.11 -7.91 -4.40
C LYS A 800 34.54 -8.29 -4.79
N CYS A 801 35.38 -7.33 -5.18
CA CYS A 801 36.76 -7.57 -5.63
C CYS A 801 37.78 -6.86 -4.71
N PRO A 802 38.02 -7.37 -3.48
CA PRO A 802 39.03 -6.81 -2.59
C PRO A 802 40.44 -6.83 -3.20
N THR A 803 41.11 -5.68 -3.28
CA THR A 803 42.39 -5.56 -4.00
C THR A 803 43.48 -6.44 -3.40
N GLY A 804 43.49 -6.69 -2.09
CA GLY A 804 44.48 -7.56 -1.44
C GLY A 804 44.40 -9.03 -1.85
N GLN A 805 43.33 -9.41 -2.56
CA GLN A 805 43.15 -10.75 -3.12
C GLN A 805 43.61 -10.86 -4.57
N TRP A 806 43.89 -9.74 -5.25
CA TRP A 806 44.34 -9.73 -6.63
C TRP A 806 45.70 -10.41 -6.76
N GLN A 807 45.90 -11.19 -7.82
CA GLN A 807 47.18 -11.80 -8.17
C GLN A 807 47.94 -10.92 -9.16
N ALA A 808 49.27 -11.01 -9.16
CA ALA A 808 50.07 -10.32 -10.17
C ALA A 808 49.67 -10.77 -11.59
N GLY A 809 49.44 -9.81 -12.49
CA GLY A 809 48.90 -9.99 -13.83
C GLY A 809 47.37 -10.15 -13.91
N GLU A 810 46.65 -10.15 -12.79
CA GLU A 810 45.19 -10.24 -12.77
C GLU A 810 44.57 -8.93 -13.28
N ARG A 811 43.58 -9.05 -14.17
CA ARG A 811 42.84 -7.91 -14.71
C ARG A 811 41.43 -7.88 -14.15
N ILE A 812 40.98 -6.71 -13.71
CA ILE A 812 39.69 -6.51 -13.05
C ILE A 812 38.91 -5.41 -13.77
N THR A 813 37.66 -5.71 -14.12
CA THR A 813 36.71 -4.71 -14.62
C THR A 813 35.88 -4.20 -13.45
N ASP A 814 36.04 -2.92 -13.13
CA ASP A 814 35.34 -2.24 -12.05
C ASP A 814 34.30 -1.28 -12.63
N GLN A 815 33.19 -1.06 -11.91
CA GLN A 815 32.11 -0.18 -12.32
C GLN A 815 31.78 0.84 -11.23
N ALA A 816 31.73 2.10 -11.62
CA ALA A 816 31.29 3.21 -10.78
C ALA A 816 30.08 3.89 -11.42
N THR A 817 29.11 4.31 -10.61
CA THR A 817 27.94 5.07 -11.07
C THR A 817 27.82 6.35 -10.26
N LEU A 818 27.65 7.48 -10.97
CA LEU A 818 27.51 8.81 -10.39
C LEU A 818 26.20 9.43 -10.88
N SER A 819 25.32 9.84 -9.96
CA SER A 819 24.09 10.55 -10.35
C SER A 819 24.40 11.97 -10.81
N LEU A 820 23.99 12.29 -12.03
CA LEU A 820 24.07 13.61 -12.65
C LEU A 820 22.85 14.48 -12.32
N TRP A 821 21.85 13.92 -11.63
CA TRP A 821 20.65 14.66 -11.29
C TRP A 821 21.00 15.94 -10.52
N GLY A 822 20.31 17.04 -10.88
CA GLY A 822 20.42 18.34 -10.22
C GLY A 822 21.71 19.11 -10.51
N LEU A 823 22.62 18.57 -11.33
CA LEU A 823 23.80 19.30 -11.79
C LEU A 823 23.41 20.34 -12.86
N PRO A 824 23.99 21.56 -12.80
CA PRO A 824 23.75 22.56 -13.83
C PRO A 824 24.30 22.15 -15.20
N ALA A 825 23.87 22.83 -16.26
CA ALA A 825 24.52 22.70 -17.56
C ALA A 825 25.97 23.23 -17.48
N GLY A 826 26.92 22.53 -18.09
CA GLY A 826 28.34 22.87 -18.02
C GLY A 826 29.26 21.72 -18.44
N GLU A 827 30.57 22.00 -18.43
CA GLU A 827 31.63 21.01 -18.60
C GLU A 827 32.04 20.43 -17.24
N TYR A 828 32.28 19.13 -17.22
CA TYR A 828 32.72 18.36 -16.07
C TYR A 828 33.91 17.48 -16.45
N ARG A 829 34.73 17.13 -15.45
CA ARG A 829 35.89 16.26 -15.62
C ARG A 829 35.91 15.16 -14.60
N LEU A 830 36.32 13.97 -15.03
CA LEU A 830 36.46 12.82 -14.14
C LEU A 830 37.86 12.76 -13.56
N VAL A 831 37.96 12.32 -12.33
CA VAL A 831 39.20 12.03 -11.62
C VAL A 831 39.05 10.63 -11.02
N VAL A 832 40.11 9.83 -11.11
CA VAL A 832 40.14 8.48 -10.55
C VAL A 832 41.34 8.36 -9.64
N GLY A 833 41.19 7.74 -8.48
CA GLY A 833 42.33 7.46 -7.62
C GLY A 833 42.12 6.27 -6.70
N ILE A 834 43.19 5.89 -6.02
CA ILE A 834 43.22 4.74 -5.11
C ILE A 834 43.74 5.19 -3.76
N TYR A 835 43.13 4.72 -2.67
CA TYR A 835 43.56 5.06 -1.32
C TYR A 835 43.40 3.90 -0.33
N HIS A 836 44.17 3.96 0.75
CA HIS A 836 44.07 2.99 1.83
C HIS A 836 42.92 3.39 2.79
N PRO A 837 41.91 2.54 3.03
CA PRO A 837 40.70 2.93 3.76
C PRO A 837 40.94 3.23 5.26
N VAL A 838 42.00 2.69 5.87
CA VAL A 838 42.34 2.97 7.28
C VAL A 838 43.19 4.23 7.46
N THR A 839 44.26 4.41 6.69
CA THR A 839 45.17 5.57 6.82
C THR A 839 44.67 6.79 6.06
N LEU A 840 43.73 6.61 5.12
CA LEU A 840 43.24 7.61 4.18
C LEU A 840 44.33 8.17 3.25
N GLU A 841 45.49 7.51 3.21
CA GLU A 841 46.59 7.87 2.33
C GLU A 841 46.29 7.42 0.90
N ARG A 842 46.41 8.34 -0.05
CA ARG A 842 46.27 8.05 -1.49
C ARG A 842 47.55 7.43 -2.01
N LEU A 843 47.41 6.46 -2.90
CA LEU A 843 48.56 5.91 -3.61
C LEU A 843 49.07 6.93 -4.62
N PRO A 844 50.39 7.23 -4.64
CA PRO A 844 50.98 8.06 -5.69
C PRO A 844 50.66 7.49 -7.07
N VAL A 845 50.40 8.36 -8.04
CA VAL A 845 50.10 7.96 -9.41
C VAL A 845 50.98 8.70 -10.39
N TYR A 846 51.41 8.02 -11.45
CA TYR A 846 52.24 8.57 -12.51
C TYR A 846 52.03 7.80 -13.82
N GLU A 847 52.45 8.42 -14.92
CA GLU A 847 52.63 7.75 -16.21
C GLU A 847 54.09 7.36 -16.38
N PRO A 848 54.42 6.22 -17.02
CA PRO A 848 55.80 5.83 -17.26
C PRO A 848 56.62 6.94 -17.93
N GLY A 849 57.70 7.36 -17.27
CA GLY A 849 58.58 8.42 -17.76
C GLY A 849 58.15 9.85 -17.38
N SER A 850 57.10 10.02 -16.58
CA SER A 850 56.60 11.30 -16.07
C SER A 850 56.77 11.41 -14.55
N GLU A 851 56.79 12.64 -14.04
CA GLU A 851 56.74 12.90 -12.60
C GLU A 851 55.36 12.52 -12.00
N PRO A 852 55.28 12.11 -10.73
CA PRO A 852 54.01 11.82 -10.07
C PRO A 852 53.04 13.01 -10.03
N TYR A 853 51.75 12.71 -10.17
CA TYR A 853 50.69 13.71 -10.05
C TYR A 853 50.66 14.30 -8.63
N PRO A 854 50.67 15.64 -8.45
CA PRO A 854 50.83 16.28 -7.14
C PRO A 854 49.80 15.87 -6.08
N ASP A 855 48.55 15.65 -6.49
CA ASP A 855 47.44 15.31 -5.60
C ASP A 855 47.16 13.80 -5.48
N ALA A 856 48.05 12.98 -6.07
CA ALA A 856 47.95 11.53 -6.18
C ALA A 856 46.69 11.05 -6.93
N TYR A 857 46.21 11.84 -7.89
CA TYR A 857 45.20 11.46 -8.89
C TYR A 857 45.42 12.27 -10.20
N PRO A 858 45.15 11.68 -11.37
CA PRO A 858 45.05 12.41 -12.62
C PRO A 858 43.63 12.95 -12.86
N ILE A 859 43.52 14.08 -13.55
CA ILE A 859 42.28 14.50 -14.21
C ILE A 859 42.23 13.77 -15.54
N LEU A 860 41.18 12.95 -15.72
CA LEU A 860 40.99 12.24 -16.97
C LEU A 860 40.78 13.25 -18.11
N PRO A 861 41.43 13.03 -19.27
CA PRO A 861 41.47 14.00 -20.35
C PRO A 861 40.13 14.20 -21.09
N ASP A 862 39.17 13.27 -20.93
CA ASP A 862 37.84 13.41 -21.55
C ASP A 862 36.90 14.24 -20.70
N ALA A 863 36.50 15.39 -21.23
CA ALA A 863 35.48 16.21 -20.64
C ALA A 863 34.07 15.63 -20.90
N PHE A 864 33.18 15.83 -19.94
CA PHE A 864 31.77 15.45 -19.99
C PHE A 864 30.91 16.70 -19.98
N THR A 865 30.03 16.89 -20.97
CA THR A 865 29.17 18.08 -21.02
C THR A 865 27.72 17.75 -20.68
N ILE A 866 27.11 18.53 -19.79
CA ILE A 866 25.66 18.56 -19.57
C ILE A 866 25.11 19.79 -20.28
N SER A 867 24.12 19.59 -21.16
CA SER A 867 23.40 20.67 -21.82
C SER A 867 21.95 20.70 -21.34
N SER A 868 21.39 21.90 -21.16
CA SER A 868 19.96 22.04 -20.86
C SER A 868 19.17 22.22 -22.15
N ALA A 869 17.99 21.62 -22.24
CA ALA A 869 17.10 21.78 -23.38
C ALA A 869 16.59 23.24 -23.54
N THR A 870 16.77 24.08 -22.53
CA THR A 870 16.25 25.47 -22.47
C THR A 870 17.02 26.47 -23.35
N VAL A 871 18.05 26.05 -24.09
CA VAL A 871 18.91 26.94 -24.91
C VAL A 871 18.59 26.89 -26.42
N GLN A 872 17.76 25.97 -26.91
CA GLN A 872 17.51 25.81 -28.36
C GLN A 872 16.13 26.27 -28.86
N ALA A 873 15.36 27.01 -28.07
CA ALA A 873 14.12 27.65 -28.50
C ALA A 873 14.14 29.16 -28.21
N GLN A 874 15.01 29.89 -28.91
CA GLN A 874 14.85 31.33 -29.17
C GLN A 874 14.83 31.58 -30.67
#